data_AF-A0A1A5DBE5-F1
#
_entry.id   AF-A0A1A5DBE5-F1
#
_cell.length_a   1.000
_cell.length_b   1.000
_cell.length_c   1.000
_cell.angle_alpha   90.00
_cell.angle_beta   90.00
_cell.angle_gamma   90.00
#
_symmetry.space_group_name_H-M   'P 1'
#
loop_
_entity.id
_entity.type
_entity.pdbx_description
1 polymer ?
#
loop_
_entity_poly.entity_id
_entity_poly.type
_entity_poly.pdbx_seq_one_letter_code
_entity_poly.pdbx_strand_id
1 'polypeptide(L)'
;MFLNDQETATDLLYYEAIAKTVVKLIGKTPETPITIGVHGDWGAGKSSVLKMLEASFEGNDRTLCLWFNGWTFEGFEDAKTVVIETIVDELRRARPTSKKVADAAKKVLKRVDWLKLARKTGGFALTAFTGIPTLDQLKGAYEFASGFLAKPQESVSAEDIKSFAEKAGDFLRDADDSADHLPEHIHAFRAEFKVLLDAADVDKLVVIVDDLDRCLPKTAIATLEAIRLFLFVERTAFVIGADEMMIEYAVREHFPDLPQSVGPVSYARNYLEKLIQVPFRIPALGVAETRVYVTLLLAENALGATDERFENLLAEARKDMQRPWKSRGLDRRTVEESMGGTVPSEIDQALVISAHVTKILSEGTRGNPRQIKRFLNSLMLRHAIADERGFGADIQRPILAKIMLAERFYPDFYEQIARLAAGHPDGKPEAIRQFEAQIRTEAKVEQADGEEATTKKTRKVMQAIAPEVTEWEKHQWAKDWAAIEPVLAGVDLRPYVFVTRDKRSSLGGSVAVSHLEEIVEKLMGPLIMVRAASGELGKLTGAEPEEVFEAIRSRIFQEDSFTRKPKGIDGLARLVEAHPQLQRRLLDFVRELPTNKIRAWAASSWTTCFKDAFDTEFQVVLRGWAEQTENTTLQTAAQGILKLQGQG
;
A
#
# COMPACT_ATOMS: atom_id res chain seq x y z
N MET A 1 9.53 10.15 23.05
CA MET A 1 10.13 8.89 22.54
C MET A 1 9.34 8.29 21.37
N PHE A 2 8.22 8.89 20.96
CA PHE A 2 7.37 8.34 19.90
C PHE A 2 6.74 9.49 19.12
N LEU A 3 6.87 9.45 17.80
CA LEU A 3 6.23 10.41 16.89
C LEU A 3 4.81 9.91 16.62
N ASN A 4 3.81 10.58 17.19
CA ASN A 4 2.41 10.19 17.08
C ASN A 4 1.93 10.18 15.62
N ASP A 5 1.44 9.04 15.10
CA ASP A 5 0.96 8.86 13.71
C ASP A 5 -0.46 9.45 13.45
N GLN A 6 -0.86 10.46 14.22
CA GLN A 6 -2.12 11.19 14.03
C GLN A 6 -1.94 12.36 13.05
N GLU A 7 -3.02 12.74 12.38
CA GLU A 7 -3.00 13.85 11.43
C GLU A 7 -3.00 15.17 12.19
N THR A 8 -2.01 16.02 11.89
CA THR A 8 -1.74 17.27 12.58
C THR A 8 -2.20 18.47 11.74
N ALA A 9 -2.73 19.50 12.40
CA ALA A 9 -2.91 20.81 11.79
C ALA A 9 -1.57 21.54 11.57
N THR A 10 -0.56 21.23 12.38
CA THR A 10 0.81 21.72 12.19
C THR A 10 1.38 21.18 10.88
N ASP A 11 1.55 22.08 9.92
CA ASP A 11 2.03 21.75 8.59
C ASP A 11 3.56 21.71 8.54
N LEU A 12 4.12 20.51 8.68
CA LEU A 12 5.56 20.24 8.56
C LEU A 12 6.02 20.01 7.10
N LEU A 13 5.08 19.89 6.16
CA LEU A 13 5.34 19.49 4.76
C LEU A 13 4.96 20.57 3.74
N TYR A 14 4.50 21.72 4.22
CA TYR A 14 4.01 22.81 3.40
C TYR A 14 2.76 22.47 2.54
N TYR A 15 1.93 21.53 3.01
CA TYR A 15 0.67 21.16 2.37
C TYR A 15 -0.43 22.23 2.49
N GLU A 16 -0.25 23.24 3.33
CA GLU A 16 -1.12 24.42 3.42
C GLU A 16 -1.29 25.11 2.06
N ALA A 17 -0.29 25.05 1.18
CA ALA A 17 -0.40 25.56 -0.19
C ALA A 17 -1.51 24.86 -1.00
N ILE A 18 -1.66 23.54 -0.82
CA ILE A 18 -2.72 22.74 -1.45
C ILE A 18 -4.07 23.13 -0.84
N ALA A 19 -4.18 23.09 0.50
CA ALA A 19 -5.40 23.45 1.21
C ALA A 19 -5.91 24.85 0.83
N LYS A 20 -5.03 25.87 0.85
CA LYS A 20 -5.36 27.25 0.44
C LYS A 20 -5.81 27.34 -1.01
N THR A 21 -5.24 26.54 -1.90
CA THR A 21 -5.65 26.52 -3.31
C THR A 21 -7.06 25.96 -3.46
N VAL A 22 -7.39 24.90 -2.74
CA VAL A 22 -8.74 24.31 -2.70
C VAL A 22 -9.75 25.30 -2.11
N VAL A 23 -9.43 25.94 -0.98
CA VAL A 23 -10.29 26.97 -0.35
C VAL A 23 -10.53 28.14 -1.30
N LYS A 24 -9.49 28.63 -1.98
CA LYS A 24 -9.61 29.70 -2.98
C LYS A 24 -10.46 29.30 -4.18
N LEU A 25 -10.39 28.04 -4.61
CA LEU A 25 -11.24 27.53 -5.68
C LEU A 25 -12.72 27.52 -5.24
N ILE A 26 -13.02 27.00 -4.05
CA ILE A 26 -14.37 26.99 -3.47
C ILE A 26 -14.93 28.41 -3.36
N GLY A 27 -14.13 29.36 -2.86
CA GLY A 27 -14.56 30.76 -2.73
C GLY A 27 -14.78 31.47 -4.07
N LYS A 28 -14.14 31.02 -5.16
CA LYS A 28 -14.36 31.55 -6.52
C LYS A 28 -15.56 30.94 -7.23
N THR A 29 -16.16 29.89 -6.67
CA THR A 29 -17.34 29.20 -7.22
C THR A 29 -18.51 29.23 -6.22
N PRO A 30 -18.99 30.40 -5.79
CA PRO A 30 -19.97 30.51 -4.70
C PRO A 30 -21.27 29.73 -5.01
N GLU A 31 -21.87 29.94 -6.18
CA GLU A 31 -23.15 29.30 -6.55
C GLU A 31 -22.96 27.91 -7.20
N THR A 32 -21.80 27.63 -7.80
CA THR A 32 -21.57 26.39 -8.55
C THR A 32 -21.29 25.21 -7.61
N PRO A 33 -21.99 24.07 -7.76
CA PRO A 33 -21.60 22.84 -7.09
C PRO A 33 -20.25 22.33 -7.63
N ILE A 34 -19.36 21.90 -6.73
CA ILE A 34 -18.03 21.41 -7.12
C ILE A 34 -17.61 20.21 -6.27
N THR A 35 -17.01 19.19 -6.89
CA THR A 35 -16.33 18.08 -6.22
C THR A 35 -14.85 18.16 -6.51
N ILE A 36 -14.07 18.09 -5.45
CA ILE A 36 -12.63 18.24 -5.45
C ILE A 36 -12.06 16.97 -4.85
N GLY A 37 -11.18 16.29 -5.58
CA GLY A 37 -10.47 15.11 -5.09
C GLY A 37 -9.12 15.52 -4.52
N VAL A 38 -8.78 15.08 -3.31
CA VAL A 38 -7.44 15.18 -2.73
C VAL A 38 -6.85 13.78 -2.74
N HIS A 39 -6.01 13.53 -3.73
CA HIS A 39 -5.48 12.22 -4.07
C HIS A 39 -4.04 12.06 -3.58
N GLY A 40 -3.69 10.82 -3.21
CA GLY A 40 -2.35 10.43 -2.83
C GLY A 40 -2.34 9.03 -2.24
N ASP A 41 -1.17 8.39 -2.27
CA ASP A 41 -0.96 7.06 -1.70
C ASP A 41 -1.37 7.01 -0.21
N TRP A 42 -1.60 5.81 0.30
CA TRP A 42 -1.82 5.64 1.72
C TRP A 42 -0.66 6.20 2.57
N GLY A 43 -0.97 7.13 3.47
CA GLY A 43 0.04 7.82 4.29
C GLY A 43 0.70 9.04 3.63
N ALA A 44 0.22 9.49 2.47
CA ALA A 44 0.67 10.73 1.81
C ALA A 44 0.26 12.03 2.53
N GLY A 45 -0.64 11.98 3.51
CA GLY A 45 -1.09 13.15 4.28
C GLY A 45 -2.41 13.78 3.82
N LYS A 46 -3.24 13.04 3.05
CA LYS A 46 -4.58 13.48 2.60
C LYS A 46 -5.42 14.08 3.72
N SER A 47 -5.63 13.33 4.79
CA SER A 47 -6.40 13.74 5.96
C SER A 47 -5.81 14.98 6.66
N SER A 48 -4.48 15.17 6.66
CA SER A 48 -3.85 16.41 7.14
C SER A 48 -4.22 17.62 6.27
N VAL A 49 -4.22 17.46 4.94
CA VAL A 49 -4.67 18.52 4.00
C VAL A 49 -6.14 18.87 4.24
N LEU A 50 -6.98 17.84 4.43
CA LEU A 50 -8.40 18.03 4.73
C LEU A 50 -8.62 18.78 6.05
N LYS A 51 -7.86 18.46 7.11
CA LYS A 51 -7.90 19.21 8.38
C LYS A 51 -7.45 20.66 8.23
N MET A 52 -6.39 20.92 7.47
CA MET A 52 -5.94 22.30 7.19
C MET A 52 -6.99 23.09 6.41
N LEU A 53 -7.72 22.40 5.52
CA LEU A 53 -8.83 22.99 4.77
C LEU A 53 -10.02 23.31 5.68
N GLU A 54 -10.41 22.39 6.58
CA GLU A 54 -11.45 22.62 7.59
C GLU A 54 -11.09 23.84 8.46
N ALA A 55 -9.88 23.86 9.01
CA ALA A 55 -9.37 24.97 9.83
C ALA A 55 -9.38 26.32 9.07
N SER A 56 -9.21 26.31 7.74
CA SER A 56 -9.26 27.54 6.93
C SER A 56 -10.66 28.14 6.81
N PHE A 57 -11.71 27.39 7.16
CA PHE A 57 -13.09 27.88 7.21
C PHE A 57 -13.55 28.26 8.62
N GLU A 58 -12.76 27.99 9.67
CA GLU A 58 -13.06 28.41 11.03
C GLU A 58 -13.23 29.94 11.12
N GLY A 59 -14.27 30.38 11.81
CA GLY A 59 -14.60 31.81 11.95
C GLY A 59 -15.43 32.40 10.80
N ASN A 60 -15.80 31.62 9.78
CA ASN A 60 -16.74 32.05 8.74
C ASN A 60 -18.16 31.49 8.98
N ASP A 61 -18.98 32.22 9.73
CA ASP A 61 -20.34 31.78 10.12
C ASP A 61 -21.33 31.56 8.95
N ARG A 62 -20.98 32.04 7.75
CA ARG A 62 -21.74 31.88 6.51
C ARG A 62 -21.31 30.65 5.70
N THR A 63 -20.20 30.01 6.06
CA THR A 63 -19.75 28.75 5.46
C THR A 63 -19.89 27.61 6.47
N LEU A 64 -20.76 26.65 6.17
CA LEU A 64 -20.88 25.45 7.00
C LEU A 64 -19.90 24.39 6.48
N CYS A 65 -18.90 24.04 7.28
CA CYS A 65 -17.97 22.95 6.99
C CYS A 65 -18.37 21.70 7.78
N LEU A 66 -18.52 20.55 7.11
CA LEU A 66 -18.91 19.28 7.69
C LEU A 66 -17.88 18.21 7.37
N TRP A 67 -17.44 17.48 8.40
CA TRP A 67 -16.55 16.33 8.24
C TRP A 67 -17.34 15.02 8.21
N PHE A 68 -17.13 14.22 7.17
CA PHE A 68 -17.71 12.90 6.99
C PHE A 68 -16.61 11.85 6.85
N ASN A 69 -16.48 10.97 7.85
CA ASN A 69 -15.55 9.85 7.78
C ASN A 69 -16.27 8.61 7.22
N GLY A 70 -15.93 8.19 6.01
CA GLY A 70 -16.60 7.08 5.33
C GLY A 70 -16.51 5.75 6.09
N TRP A 71 -15.38 5.51 6.76
CA TRP A 71 -15.13 4.28 7.49
C TRP A 71 -16.03 4.15 8.74
N THR A 72 -16.40 5.27 9.36
CA THR A 72 -17.34 5.28 10.51
C THR A 72 -18.72 4.71 10.15
N PHE A 73 -19.07 4.71 8.86
CA PHE A 73 -20.36 4.22 8.35
C PHE A 73 -20.25 2.85 7.67
N GLU A 74 -19.16 2.13 7.91
CA GLU A 74 -19.02 0.75 7.46
C GLU A 74 -20.09 -0.15 8.11
N GLY A 75 -20.78 -0.95 7.27
CA GLY A 75 -21.88 -1.82 7.72
C GLY A 75 -23.27 -1.16 7.72
N PHE A 76 -23.38 0.15 7.49
CA PHE A 76 -24.68 0.80 7.29
C PHE A 76 -25.18 0.54 5.86
N GLU A 77 -26.38 -0.02 5.73
CA GLU A 77 -26.96 -0.35 4.42
C GLU A 77 -27.34 0.88 3.58
N ASP A 78 -27.45 2.06 4.18
CA ASP A 78 -27.91 3.29 3.51
C ASP A 78 -27.05 4.53 3.79
N ALA A 79 -25.82 4.52 3.28
CA ALA A 79 -24.90 5.67 3.37
C ALA A 79 -25.50 6.98 2.83
N LYS A 80 -26.40 6.92 1.85
CA LYS A 80 -27.04 8.10 1.23
C LYS A 80 -27.92 8.82 2.24
N THR A 81 -28.79 8.07 2.89
CA THR A 81 -29.62 8.58 3.99
C THR A 81 -28.77 9.17 5.09
N VAL A 82 -27.75 8.44 5.54
CA VAL A 82 -26.95 8.84 6.69
C VAL A 82 -26.22 10.17 6.43
N VAL A 83 -25.66 10.34 5.22
CA VAL A 83 -25.07 11.62 4.80
C VAL A 83 -26.11 12.75 4.84
N ILE A 84 -27.31 12.53 4.28
CA ILE A 84 -28.35 13.57 4.26
C ILE A 84 -28.84 13.92 5.66
N GLU A 85 -29.14 12.92 6.49
CA GLU A 85 -29.58 13.10 7.87
C GLU A 85 -28.53 13.85 8.68
N THR A 86 -27.24 13.49 8.54
CA THR A 86 -26.13 14.17 9.22
C THR A 86 -26.03 15.63 8.80
N ILE A 87 -26.09 15.93 7.49
CA ILE A 87 -26.05 17.31 6.99
C ILE A 87 -27.23 18.13 7.52
N VAL A 88 -28.44 17.57 7.49
CA VAL A 88 -29.64 18.26 7.97
C VAL A 88 -29.58 18.49 9.49
N ASP A 89 -29.10 17.51 10.25
CA ASP A 89 -28.95 17.65 11.70
C ASP A 89 -27.89 18.69 12.08
N GLU A 90 -26.77 18.75 11.36
CA GLU A 90 -25.75 19.77 11.57
C GLU A 90 -26.24 21.17 11.21
N LEU A 91 -26.99 21.33 10.12
CA LEU A 91 -27.67 22.59 9.79
C LEU A 91 -28.65 23.03 10.89
N ARG A 92 -29.37 22.07 11.51
CA ARG A 92 -30.27 22.34 12.63
C ARG A 92 -29.49 22.71 13.90
N ARG A 93 -28.38 22.04 14.20
CA ARG A 93 -27.50 22.34 15.34
C ARG A 93 -26.81 23.69 15.20
N ALA A 94 -26.42 24.08 13.99
CA ALA A 94 -25.84 25.39 13.72
C ALA A 94 -26.82 26.55 13.97
N ARG A 95 -28.14 26.28 13.93
CA ARG A 95 -29.22 27.27 14.12
C ARG A 95 -30.36 26.70 14.99
N PRO A 96 -30.10 26.35 16.27
CA PRO A 96 -30.99 25.51 17.07
C PRO A 96 -32.32 26.19 17.46
N THR A 97 -32.35 27.52 17.47
CA THR A 97 -33.53 28.33 17.83
C THR A 97 -34.38 28.73 16.62
N SER A 98 -33.95 28.42 15.39
CA SER A 98 -34.65 28.83 14.17
C SER A 98 -35.78 27.85 13.81
N LYS A 99 -37.03 28.28 14.03
CA LYS A 99 -38.22 27.52 13.57
C LYS A 99 -38.22 27.35 12.04
N LYS A 100 -37.71 28.33 11.30
CA LYS A 100 -37.60 28.27 9.83
C LYS A 100 -36.68 27.12 9.39
N VAL A 101 -35.54 26.95 10.06
CA VAL A 101 -34.60 25.84 9.80
C VAL A 101 -35.23 24.50 10.16
N ALA A 102 -35.90 24.41 11.33
CA ALA A 102 -36.56 23.18 11.75
C ALA A 102 -37.67 22.73 10.76
N ASP A 103 -38.48 23.67 10.26
CA ASP A 103 -39.53 23.38 9.30
C ASP A 103 -38.97 22.98 7.92
N ALA A 104 -37.91 23.65 7.45
CA ALA A 104 -37.23 23.29 6.21
C ALA A 104 -36.54 21.91 6.31
N ALA A 105 -35.85 21.65 7.42
CA ALA A 105 -35.20 20.37 7.70
C ALA A 105 -36.20 19.21 7.67
N LYS A 106 -37.39 19.40 8.28
CA LYS A 106 -38.46 18.40 8.28
C LYS A 106 -38.98 18.08 6.88
N LYS A 107 -39.01 19.06 5.96
CA LYS A 107 -39.40 18.84 4.56
C LYS A 107 -38.36 17.98 3.85
N VAL A 108 -37.09 18.36 3.97
CA VAL A 108 -35.96 17.60 3.39
C VAL A 108 -35.95 16.16 3.89
N LEU A 109 -36.02 15.92 5.21
CA LEU A 109 -36.02 14.57 5.79
C LEU A 109 -37.18 13.69 5.30
N LYS A 110 -38.40 14.26 5.19
CA LYS A 110 -39.55 13.53 4.64
C LYS A 110 -39.33 13.06 3.21
N ARG A 111 -38.57 13.81 2.39
CA ARG A 111 -38.20 13.40 1.03
C ARG A 111 -37.18 12.27 1.03
N VAL A 112 -36.25 12.27 1.98
CA VAL A 112 -35.30 11.17 2.17
C VAL A 112 -36.03 9.88 2.54
N ASP A 113 -37.02 9.95 3.43
CA ASP A 113 -37.83 8.78 3.81
C ASP A 113 -38.64 8.22 2.63
N TRP A 114 -39.08 9.07 1.71
CA TRP A 114 -39.70 8.63 0.45
C TRP A 114 -38.67 7.96 -0.50
N LEU A 115 -37.46 8.51 -0.62
CA LEU A 115 -36.38 7.89 -1.41
C LEU A 115 -35.98 6.50 -0.86
N LYS A 116 -36.00 6.32 0.46
CA LYS A 116 -35.82 4.99 1.11
C LYS A 116 -36.89 3.99 0.69
N LEU A 117 -38.15 4.44 0.63
CA LEU A 117 -39.30 3.60 0.31
C LEU A 117 -39.33 3.21 -1.18
N ALA A 118 -39.06 4.17 -2.07
CA ALA A 118 -38.98 3.94 -3.52
C ALA A 118 -37.89 2.92 -3.89
N ARG A 119 -36.76 2.92 -3.18
CA ARG A 119 -35.66 1.97 -3.40
C ARG A 119 -36.00 0.54 -2.98
N LYS A 120 -36.92 0.35 -2.02
CA LYS A 120 -37.40 -0.98 -1.61
C LYS A 120 -38.36 -1.62 -2.62
N THR A 121 -38.94 -0.83 -3.53
CA THR A 121 -39.95 -1.28 -4.50
C THR A 121 -39.56 -1.15 -5.97
N GLY A 122 -38.46 -0.46 -6.34
CA GLY A 122 -37.96 -0.47 -7.73
C GLY A 122 -36.67 0.32 -7.95
N GLY A 123 -35.56 -0.36 -8.27
CA GLY A 123 -34.22 0.23 -8.46
C GLY A 123 -33.92 0.87 -9.82
N PHE A 124 -34.89 0.95 -10.74
CA PHE A 124 -34.60 1.11 -12.18
C PHE A 124 -34.55 2.55 -12.75
N ALA A 125 -34.90 3.60 -12.00
CA ALA A 125 -35.28 4.90 -12.59
C ALA A 125 -34.25 6.07 -12.50
N LEU A 126 -33.08 5.89 -11.88
CA LEU A 126 -32.10 7.00 -11.66
C LEU A 126 -31.31 7.44 -12.91
N THR A 127 -31.40 6.72 -14.04
CA THR A 127 -30.59 6.96 -15.25
C THR A 127 -31.07 8.05 -16.17
N ALA A 128 -32.39 8.15 -16.35
CA ALA A 128 -33.00 9.05 -17.34
C ALA A 128 -32.62 10.52 -17.09
N PHE A 129 -32.32 10.86 -15.83
CA PHE A 129 -32.05 12.22 -15.42
C PHE A 129 -30.57 12.63 -15.47
N THR A 130 -29.64 11.67 -15.48
CA THR A 130 -28.20 11.98 -15.25
C THR A 130 -27.29 11.74 -16.44
N GLY A 131 -27.79 11.14 -17.53
CA GLY A 131 -26.99 10.82 -18.72
C GLY A 131 -25.90 9.76 -18.50
N ILE A 132 -25.92 9.08 -17.34
CA ILE A 132 -24.95 8.02 -16.98
C ILE A 132 -25.77 6.80 -16.52
N PRO A 133 -25.53 5.59 -17.09
CA PRO A 133 -26.25 4.37 -16.73
C PRO A 133 -26.14 4.02 -15.23
N THR A 134 -27.20 3.48 -14.63
CA THR A 134 -27.25 2.98 -13.25
C THR A 134 -26.90 1.50 -13.27
N LEU A 135 -26.54 1.01 -12.09
CA LEU A 135 -25.96 -0.31 -11.89
C LEU A 135 -26.92 -1.44 -12.29
N ASP A 136 -28.23 -1.27 -12.03
CA ASP A 136 -29.26 -2.26 -12.33
C ASP A 136 -29.63 -2.30 -13.82
N GLN A 137 -29.49 -1.20 -14.57
CA GLN A 137 -29.77 -1.19 -16.02
C GLN A 137 -28.66 -1.86 -16.84
N LEU A 138 -27.41 -1.79 -16.38
CA LEU A 138 -26.31 -2.52 -17.02
C LEU A 138 -26.41 -4.02 -16.76
N LYS A 139 -26.78 -4.43 -15.54
CA LYS A 139 -27.11 -5.83 -15.25
C LYS A 139 -28.32 -6.32 -16.04
N GLY A 140 -29.40 -5.54 -16.10
CA GLY A 140 -30.59 -5.90 -16.88
C GLY A 140 -30.32 -6.02 -18.39
N ALA A 141 -29.48 -5.14 -18.96
CA ALA A 141 -29.05 -5.22 -20.36
C ALA A 141 -28.13 -6.43 -20.62
N TYR A 142 -27.28 -6.78 -19.65
CA TYR A 142 -26.40 -7.94 -19.73
C TYR A 142 -27.14 -9.27 -19.54
N GLU A 143 -28.08 -9.35 -18.59
CA GLU A 143 -28.97 -10.51 -18.40
C GLU A 143 -29.83 -10.73 -19.64
N PHE A 144 -30.37 -9.65 -20.22
CA PHE A 144 -31.06 -9.68 -21.51
C PHE A 144 -30.14 -10.23 -22.62
N ALA A 145 -28.90 -9.74 -22.74
CA ALA A 145 -27.95 -10.23 -23.73
C ALA A 145 -27.51 -11.70 -23.49
N SER A 146 -27.32 -12.12 -22.24
CA SER A 146 -26.95 -13.49 -21.88
C SER A 146 -28.10 -14.49 -22.08
N GLY A 147 -29.35 -14.05 -21.89
CA GLY A 147 -30.54 -14.84 -22.15
C GLY A 147 -30.70 -15.19 -23.63
N PHE A 148 -30.25 -14.30 -24.52
CA PHE A 148 -30.21 -14.55 -25.97
C PHE A 148 -29.05 -15.47 -26.41
N LEU A 149 -27.97 -15.55 -25.63
CA LEU A 149 -26.79 -16.36 -25.95
C LEU A 149 -26.85 -17.79 -25.39
N ALA A 150 -27.71 -18.05 -24.40
CA ALA A 150 -27.78 -19.33 -23.70
C ALA A 150 -28.58 -20.44 -24.42
N LYS A 151 -29.19 -20.17 -25.59
CA LYS A 151 -29.93 -21.20 -26.37
C LYS A 151 -29.61 -21.13 -27.86
N PRO A 152 -28.55 -21.79 -28.36
CA PRO A 152 -28.19 -21.72 -29.77
C PRO A 152 -29.01 -22.64 -30.70
N GLN A 153 -30.06 -23.34 -30.22
CA GLN A 153 -30.61 -24.48 -30.97
C GLN A 153 -32.13 -24.69 -31.03
N GLU A 154 -32.96 -23.74 -30.59
CA GLU A 154 -34.40 -23.78 -30.88
C GLU A 154 -34.85 -22.45 -31.48
N SER A 155 -35.51 -22.51 -32.63
CA SER A 155 -36.09 -21.35 -33.30
C SER A 155 -37.13 -20.71 -32.40
N VAL A 156 -36.86 -19.48 -31.98
CA VAL A 156 -37.76 -18.66 -31.17
C VAL A 156 -39.11 -18.52 -31.89
N SER A 157 -40.19 -19.01 -31.28
CA SER A 157 -41.54 -18.83 -31.81
C SER A 157 -42.07 -17.43 -31.49
N ALA A 158 -42.92 -16.88 -32.36
CA ALA A 158 -43.54 -15.58 -32.14
C ALA A 158 -44.48 -15.55 -30.91
N GLU A 159 -44.95 -16.72 -30.45
CA GLU A 159 -45.80 -16.86 -29.25
C GLU A 159 -44.97 -16.78 -27.96
N ASP A 160 -43.71 -17.24 -27.98
CA ASP A 160 -42.78 -17.08 -26.86
C ASP A 160 -42.37 -15.62 -26.67
N ILE A 161 -42.16 -14.88 -27.75
CA ILE A 161 -41.86 -13.44 -27.70
C ILE A 161 -43.06 -12.66 -27.16
N LYS A 162 -44.28 -13.05 -27.55
CA LYS A 162 -45.51 -12.34 -27.16
C LYS A 162 -45.90 -12.59 -25.70
N SER A 163 -45.77 -13.83 -25.23
CA SER A 163 -46.02 -14.17 -23.81
C SER A 163 -44.95 -13.60 -22.86
N PHE A 164 -43.72 -13.40 -23.35
CA PHE A 164 -42.66 -12.71 -22.62
C PHE A 164 -42.85 -11.19 -22.61
N ALA A 165 -43.35 -10.60 -23.71
CA ALA A 165 -43.72 -9.18 -23.79
C ALA A 165 -44.95 -8.85 -22.92
N GLU A 166 -45.92 -9.75 -22.80
CA GLU A 166 -47.07 -9.60 -21.89
C GLU A 166 -46.65 -9.72 -20.41
N LYS A 167 -45.75 -10.66 -20.06
CA LYS A 167 -45.19 -10.76 -18.70
C LYS A 167 -44.25 -9.61 -18.33
N ALA A 168 -43.50 -9.07 -19.29
CA ALA A 168 -42.72 -7.84 -19.11
C ALA A 168 -43.63 -6.61 -19.00
N GLY A 169 -44.74 -6.58 -19.75
CA GLY A 169 -45.77 -5.55 -19.69
C GLY A 169 -46.51 -5.51 -18.35
N ASP A 170 -46.79 -6.65 -17.73
CA ASP A 170 -47.41 -6.72 -16.40
C ASP A 170 -46.45 -6.33 -15.26
N PHE A 171 -45.14 -6.56 -15.40
CA PHE A 171 -44.13 -6.07 -14.45
C PHE A 171 -43.80 -4.57 -14.61
N LEU A 172 -44.03 -4.01 -15.80
CA LEU A 172 -43.92 -2.57 -16.06
C LEU A 172 -45.18 -1.81 -15.62
N ARG A 173 -46.35 -2.45 -15.67
CA ARG A 173 -47.64 -1.82 -15.33
C ARG A 173 -47.80 -1.44 -13.86
N ASP A 174 -47.17 -2.19 -12.94
CA ASP A 174 -47.12 -1.83 -11.51
C ASP A 174 -45.96 -0.87 -11.17
N ALA A 175 -45.06 -0.58 -12.13
CA ALA A 175 -43.96 0.37 -11.99
C ALA A 175 -44.29 1.77 -12.55
N ASP A 176 -45.25 1.87 -13.48
CA ASP A 176 -45.62 3.14 -14.16
C ASP A 176 -46.13 4.21 -13.17
N ASP A 177 -46.92 3.87 -12.16
CA ASP A 177 -47.48 4.87 -11.22
C ASP A 177 -46.45 5.44 -10.22
N SER A 178 -45.26 4.82 -10.09
CA SER A 178 -44.24 5.23 -9.10
C SER A 178 -42.93 5.75 -9.69
N ALA A 179 -42.67 5.48 -10.99
CA ALA A 179 -41.51 5.99 -11.71
C ALA A 179 -41.71 7.42 -12.26
N ASP A 180 -42.96 7.82 -12.54
CA ASP A 180 -43.29 9.11 -13.16
C ASP A 180 -42.96 10.34 -12.30
N HIS A 181 -42.76 10.18 -10.99
CA HIS A 181 -42.50 11.31 -10.07
C HIS A 181 -41.03 11.45 -9.62
N LEU A 182 -40.12 10.54 -10.00
CA LEU A 182 -38.74 10.55 -9.48
C LEU A 182 -37.92 11.81 -9.88
N PRO A 183 -37.98 12.30 -11.13
CA PRO A 183 -37.31 13.56 -11.50
C PRO A 183 -37.87 14.75 -10.72
N GLU A 184 -39.19 14.81 -10.55
CA GLU A 184 -39.86 15.86 -9.77
C GLU A 184 -39.41 15.84 -8.31
N HIS A 185 -39.22 14.65 -7.73
CA HIS A 185 -38.74 14.50 -6.35
C HIS A 185 -37.28 14.93 -6.17
N ILE A 186 -36.40 14.67 -7.13
CA ILE A 186 -35.00 15.15 -7.08
C ILE A 186 -34.95 16.68 -7.22
N HIS A 187 -35.74 17.26 -8.14
CA HIS A 187 -35.86 18.71 -8.26
C HIS A 187 -36.46 19.36 -7.00
N ALA A 188 -37.50 18.75 -6.44
CA ALA A 188 -38.11 19.19 -5.19
C ALA A 188 -37.12 19.11 -4.03
N PHE A 189 -36.33 18.02 -3.92
CA PHE A 189 -35.26 17.91 -2.93
C PHE A 189 -34.26 19.05 -3.06
N ARG A 190 -33.77 19.35 -4.28
CA ARG A 190 -32.84 20.47 -4.51
C ARG A 190 -33.43 21.81 -4.09
N ALA A 191 -34.67 22.08 -4.45
CA ALA A 191 -35.36 23.30 -4.09
C ALA A 191 -35.56 23.41 -2.57
N GLU A 192 -36.03 22.35 -1.92
CA GLU A 192 -36.24 22.29 -0.47
C GLU A 192 -34.91 22.40 0.30
N PHE A 193 -33.83 21.81 -0.22
CA PHE A 193 -32.49 21.91 0.37
C PHE A 193 -31.89 23.31 0.20
N LYS A 194 -32.10 23.97 -0.95
CA LYS A 194 -31.73 25.38 -1.14
C LYS A 194 -32.45 26.28 -0.12
N VAL A 195 -33.75 26.07 0.07
CA VAL A 195 -34.54 26.78 1.09
C VAL A 195 -34.01 26.51 2.50
N LEU A 196 -33.53 25.30 2.78
CA LEU A 196 -32.89 24.97 4.06
C LEU A 196 -31.57 25.76 4.26
N LEU A 197 -30.72 25.85 3.24
CA LEU A 197 -29.48 26.65 3.30
C LEU A 197 -29.79 28.14 3.50
N ASP A 198 -30.76 28.69 2.75
CA ASP A 198 -31.20 30.08 2.89
C ASP A 198 -31.78 30.34 4.31
N ALA A 199 -32.57 29.41 4.84
CA ALA A 199 -33.13 29.52 6.19
C ALA A 199 -32.06 29.44 7.29
N ALA A 200 -30.96 28.74 7.03
CA ALA A 200 -29.83 28.61 7.93
C ALA A 200 -28.81 29.77 7.81
N ASP A 201 -29.00 30.68 6.86
CA ASP A 201 -28.05 31.76 6.52
C ASP A 201 -26.65 31.21 6.18
N VAL A 202 -26.63 30.16 5.34
CA VAL A 202 -25.41 29.49 4.84
C VAL A 202 -25.23 29.81 3.36
N ASP A 203 -24.15 30.53 3.04
CA ASP A 203 -23.76 30.88 1.67
C ASP A 203 -23.04 29.74 0.96
N LYS A 204 -22.34 28.89 1.70
CA LYS A 204 -21.62 27.72 1.17
C LYS A 204 -21.64 26.56 2.14
N LEU A 205 -22.01 25.38 1.67
CA LEU A 205 -21.86 24.12 2.37
C LEU A 205 -20.61 23.40 1.83
N VAL A 206 -19.62 23.16 2.68
CA VAL A 206 -18.42 22.39 2.36
C VAL A 206 -18.49 21.06 3.10
N VAL A 207 -18.52 19.95 2.35
CA VAL A 207 -18.54 18.60 2.90
C VAL A 207 -17.19 17.94 2.63
N ILE A 208 -16.42 17.73 3.68
CA ILE A 208 -15.15 17.00 3.65
C ILE A 208 -15.46 15.52 3.84
N VAL A 209 -14.96 14.69 2.93
CA VAL A 209 -15.14 13.24 2.95
C VAL A 209 -13.77 12.60 3.06
N ASP A 210 -13.52 11.88 4.15
CA ASP A 210 -12.23 11.24 4.43
C ASP A 210 -12.36 9.72 4.66
N ASP A 211 -11.22 9.02 4.63
CA ASP A 211 -11.07 7.58 4.88
C ASP A 211 -11.92 6.67 3.97
N LEU A 212 -12.29 7.13 2.77
CA LEU A 212 -12.99 6.27 1.79
C LEU A 212 -12.16 5.06 1.36
N ASP A 213 -10.84 5.21 1.34
CA ASP A 213 -9.89 4.15 0.99
C ASP A 213 -9.76 3.06 2.07
N ARG A 214 -10.37 3.24 3.25
CA ARG A 214 -10.47 2.21 4.31
C ARG A 214 -11.77 1.43 4.29
N CYS A 215 -12.78 1.88 3.55
CA CYS A 215 -14.07 1.22 3.46
C CYS A 215 -14.00 -0.03 2.58
N LEU A 216 -14.84 -1.03 2.90
CA LEU A 216 -15.17 -2.10 1.96
C LEU A 216 -15.67 -1.53 0.61
N PRO A 217 -15.37 -2.20 -0.52
CA PRO A 217 -15.75 -1.73 -1.86
C PRO A 217 -17.19 -1.23 -1.99
N LYS A 218 -18.16 -2.01 -1.49
CA LYS A 218 -19.59 -1.67 -1.54
C LYS A 218 -19.90 -0.35 -0.81
N THR A 219 -19.29 -0.11 0.34
CA THR A 219 -19.50 1.10 1.16
C THR A 219 -18.84 2.32 0.51
N ALA A 220 -17.62 2.16 -0.03
CA ALA A 220 -16.93 3.24 -0.75
C ALA A 220 -17.77 3.73 -1.94
N ILE A 221 -18.28 2.81 -2.77
CA ILE A 221 -19.14 3.15 -3.91
C ILE A 221 -20.47 3.77 -3.45
N ALA A 222 -21.13 3.19 -2.45
CA ALA A 222 -22.38 3.76 -1.92
C ALA A 222 -22.19 5.19 -1.40
N THR A 223 -21.05 5.50 -0.78
CA THR A 223 -20.70 6.85 -0.30
C THR A 223 -20.43 7.80 -1.46
N LEU A 224 -19.68 7.37 -2.48
CA LEU A 224 -19.47 8.17 -3.70
C LEU A 224 -20.78 8.46 -4.43
N GLU A 225 -21.71 7.50 -4.48
CA GLU A 225 -23.05 7.72 -5.00
C GLU A 225 -23.92 8.64 -4.12
N ALA A 226 -23.72 8.63 -2.81
CA ALA A 226 -24.38 9.55 -1.89
C ALA A 226 -23.98 10.99 -2.21
N ILE A 227 -22.67 11.23 -2.32
CA ILE A 227 -22.10 12.52 -2.71
C ILE A 227 -22.72 12.99 -4.03
N ARG A 228 -22.83 12.09 -5.02
CA ARG A 228 -23.43 12.37 -6.33
C ARG A 228 -24.81 13.01 -6.27
N LEU A 229 -25.67 12.61 -5.31
CA LEU A 229 -27.00 13.20 -5.17
C LEU A 229 -26.96 14.69 -4.82
N PHE A 230 -25.92 15.12 -4.12
CA PHE A 230 -25.69 16.52 -3.74
C PHE A 230 -24.90 17.33 -4.76
N LEU A 231 -24.22 16.70 -5.72
CA LEU A 231 -23.37 17.37 -6.73
C LEU A 231 -24.11 18.33 -7.68
N PHE A 232 -25.42 18.49 -7.50
CA PHE A 232 -26.26 19.38 -8.29
C PHE A 232 -27.02 20.38 -7.44
N VAL A 233 -26.72 20.45 -6.14
CA VAL A 233 -27.28 21.46 -5.24
C VAL A 233 -26.35 22.67 -5.28
N GLU A 234 -26.87 23.82 -5.68
CA GLU A 234 -26.14 25.09 -5.67
C GLU A 234 -25.52 25.34 -4.29
N ARG A 235 -24.40 26.09 -4.25
CA ARG A 235 -23.69 26.43 -3.00
C ARG A 235 -23.08 25.26 -2.23
N THR A 236 -22.96 24.08 -2.84
CA THR A 236 -22.25 22.94 -2.23
C THR A 236 -20.83 22.78 -2.78
N ALA A 237 -19.92 22.28 -1.95
CA ALA A 237 -18.59 21.85 -2.34
C ALA A 237 -18.24 20.56 -1.59
N PHE A 238 -17.85 19.53 -2.32
CA PHE A 238 -17.38 18.26 -1.77
C PHE A 238 -15.87 18.17 -1.91
N VAL A 239 -15.17 17.84 -0.84
CA VAL A 239 -13.72 17.63 -0.86
C VAL A 239 -13.45 16.20 -0.39
N ILE A 240 -12.94 15.36 -1.28
CA ILE A 240 -12.84 13.91 -1.07
C ILE A 240 -11.37 13.51 -0.96
N GLY A 241 -10.93 13.07 0.22
CA GLY A 241 -9.66 12.40 0.43
C GLY A 241 -9.76 10.93 0.06
N ALA A 242 -9.05 10.50 -0.98
CA ALA A 242 -9.04 9.09 -1.36
C ALA A 242 -7.76 8.69 -2.10
N ASP A 243 -7.33 7.44 -1.90
CA ASP A 243 -6.34 6.78 -2.76
C ASP A 243 -7.01 6.35 -4.07
N GLU A 244 -6.52 6.86 -5.21
CA GLU A 244 -7.09 6.57 -6.55
C GLU A 244 -7.11 5.07 -6.83
N MET A 245 -6.06 4.33 -6.45
CA MET A 245 -5.94 2.90 -6.71
C MET A 245 -6.94 2.07 -5.88
N MET A 246 -7.16 2.46 -4.63
CA MET A 246 -8.14 1.81 -3.76
C MET A 246 -9.57 2.03 -4.25
N ILE A 247 -9.89 3.24 -4.72
CA ILE A 247 -11.21 3.49 -5.32
C ILE A 247 -11.35 2.75 -6.64
N GLU A 248 -10.31 2.70 -7.48
CA GLU A 248 -10.33 1.88 -8.70
C GLU A 248 -10.61 0.40 -8.40
N TYR A 249 -9.96 -0.14 -7.36
CA TYR A 249 -10.21 -1.49 -6.88
C TYR A 249 -11.66 -1.67 -6.41
N ALA A 250 -12.17 -0.73 -5.60
CA ALA A 250 -13.55 -0.76 -5.11
C ALA A 250 -14.58 -0.77 -6.25
N VAL A 251 -14.33 0.01 -7.31
CA VAL A 251 -15.17 0.01 -8.52
C VAL A 251 -15.10 -1.34 -9.22
N ARG A 252 -13.91 -1.92 -9.41
CA ARG A 252 -13.75 -3.22 -10.10
C ARG A 252 -14.41 -4.37 -9.35
N GLU A 253 -14.23 -4.46 -8.04
CA GLU A 253 -14.88 -5.48 -7.20
C GLU A 253 -16.40 -5.36 -7.20
N HIS A 254 -16.91 -4.12 -7.21
CA HIS A 254 -18.35 -3.90 -7.29
C HIS A 254 -18.92 -4.26 -8.67
N PHE A 255 -18.09 -4.31 -9.71
CA PHE A 255 -18.46 -4.59 -11.09
C PHE A 255 -17.54 -5.61 -11.77
N PRO A 256 -17.61 -6.89 -11.39
CA PRO A 256 -16.70 -7.93 -11.88
C PRO A 256 -16.82 -8.20 -13.40
N ASP A 257 -17.97 -7.90 -14.00
CA ASP A 257 -18.30 -8.20 -15.40
C ASP A 257 -18.02 -7.05 -16.38
N LEU A 258 -17.42 -5.95 -15.93
CA LEU A 258 -17.06 -4.84 -16.82
C LEU A 258 -15.84 -5.21 -17.68
N PRO A 259 -15.83 -4.83 -18.97
CA PRO A 259 -14.62 -4.97 -19.78
C PRO A 259 -13.47 -4.23 -19.10
N GLN A 260 -12.29 -4.88 -19.04
CA GLN A 260 -11.10 -4.33 -18.35
C GLN A 260 -10.73 -2.91 -18.84
N SER A 261 -11.11 -2.57 -20.06
CA SER A 261 -10.99 -1.23 -20.63
C SER A 261 -12.01 -0.99 -21.74
N VAL A 262 -12.54 0.24 -21.84
CA VAL A 262 -13.19 0.74 -23.05
C VAL A 262 -12.26 1.83 -23.60
N GLY A 263 -11.23 1.44 -24.35
CA GLY A 263 -10.17 2.35 -24.85
C GLY A 263 -8.91 2.39 -23.95
N PRO A 264 -8.09 3.47 -24.01
CA PRO A 264 -6.80 3.55 -23.30
C PRO A 264 -6.93 3.79 -21.78
N VAL A 265 -8.13 4.03 -21.27
CA VAL A 265 -8.41 4.36 -19.86
C VAL A 265 -9.34 3.29 -19.26
N SER A 266 -9.07 2.88 -18.02
CA SER A 266 -9.92 1.91 -17.32
C SER A 266 -11.32 2.49 -17.07
N TYR A 267 -12.35 1.64 -17.05
CA TYR A 267 -13.72 2.09 -16.72
C TYR A 267 -13.78 2.76 -15.35
N ALA A 268 -13.02 2.25 -14.38
CA ALA A 268 -12.95 2.80 -13.04
C ALA A 268 -12.45 4.26 -13.00
N ARG A 269 -11.48 4.61 -13.84
CA ARG A 269 -11.04 6.01 -13.99
C ARG A 269 -12.10 6.89 -14.62
N ASN A 270 -12.79 6.41 -15.66
CA ASN A 270 -13.90 7.16 -16.26
C ASN A 270 -15.05 7.39 -15.28
N TYR A 271 -15.29 6.44 -14.35
CA TYR A 271 -16.26 6.59 -13.27
C TYR A 271 -15.82 7.69 -12.29
N LEU A 272 -14.55 7.69 -11.87
CA LEU A 272 -13.98 8.70 -10.98
C LEU A 272 -13.97 10.10 -11.60
N GLU A 273 -13.57 10.25 -12.86
CA GLU A 273 -13.56 11.54 -13.59
C GLU A 273 -14.95 12.18 -13.68
N LYS A 274 -16.01 11.38 -13.73
CA LYS A 274 -17.39 11.88 -13.74
C LYS A 274 -17.86 12.38 -12.38
N LEU A 275 -17.28 11.87 -11.29
CA LEU A 275 -17.65 12.25 -9.92
C LEU A 275 -16.77 13.36 -9.38
N ILE A 276 -15.47 13.33 -9.70
CA ILE A 276 -14.46 14.28 -9.22
C ILE A 276 -14.15 15.26 -10.35
N GLN A 277 -14.72 16.47 -10.27
CA GLN A 277 -14.49 17.48 -11.32
C GLN A 277 -13.08 18.07 -11.26
N VAL A 278 -12.48 18.18 -10.07
CA VAL A 278 -11.14 18.78 -9.91
C VAL A 278 -10.23 17.89 -9.06
N PRO A 279 -9.29 17.14 -9.67
CA PRO A 279 -8.33 16.33 -8.94
C PRO A 279 -7.09 17.14 -8.52
N PHE A 280 -6.80 17.16 -7.22
CA PHE A 280 -5.54 17.62 -6.63
C PHE A 280 -4.75 16.42 -6.16
N ARG A 281 -3.52 16.27 -6.63
CA ARG A 281 -2.62 15.19 -6.20
C ARG A 281 -1.57 15.74 -5.24
N ILE A 282 -1.46 15.11 -4.07
CA ILE A 282 -0.39 15.40 -3.12
C ILE A 282 0.90 14.82 -3.71
N PRO A 283 1.95 15.65 -3.92
CA PRO A 283 3.21 15.16 -4.44
C PRO A 283 3.94 14.31 -3.39
N ALA A 284 4.65 13.29 -3.87
CA ALA A 284 5.62 12.56 -3.05
C ALA A 284 6.79 13.49 -2.68
N LEU A 285 7.35 13.29 -1.48
CA LEU A 285 8.46 14.12 -1.01
C LEU A 285 9.74 13.82 -1.78
N GLY A 286 10.39 14.85 -2.30
CA GLY A 286 11.75 14.78 -2.79
C GLY A 286 12.79 14.66 -1.67
N VAL A 287 14.06 14.54 -2.03
CA VAL A 287 15.17 14.40 -1.07
C VAL A 287 15.28 15.61 -0.15
N ALA A 288 15.18 16.84 -0.68
CA ALA A 288 15.26 18.06 0.11
C ALA A 288 14.08 18.16 1.09
N GLU A 289 12.86 17.93 0.62
CA GLU A 289 11.65 17.95 1.45
C GLU A 289 11.68 16.87 2.53
N THR A 290 12.15 15.66 2.19
CA THR A 290 12.36 14.59 3.17
C THR A 290 13.35 15.01 4.25
N ARG A 291 14.44 15.69 3.88
CA ARG A 291 15.45 16.20 4.84
C ARG A 291 14.85 17.24 5.78
N VAL A 292 14.08 18.19 5.25
CA VAL A 292 13.35 19.19 6.04
C VAL A 292 12.38 18.50 7.00
N TYR A 293 11.57 17.57 6.49
CA TYR A 293 10.56 16.87 7.27
C TYR A 293 11.14 16.04 8.42
N VAL A 294 12.19 15.26 8.17
CA VAL A 294 12.89 14.49 9.22
C VAL A 294 13.45 15.41 10.30
N THR A 295 14.03 16.56 9.90
CA THR A 295 14.58 17.55 10.83
C THR A 295 13.47 18.15 11.70
N LEU A 296 12.37 18.56 11.09
CA LEU A 296 11.22 19.13 11.80
C LEU A 296 10.56 18.12 12.76
N LEU A 297 10.34 16.87 12.33
CA LEU A 297 9.77 15.81 13.19
C LEU A 297 10.59 15.58 14.46
N LEU A 298 11.92 15.54 14.31
CA LEU A 298 12.81 15.28 15.43
C LEU A 298 12.98 16.52 16.33
N ALA A 299 12.99 17.72 15.75
CA ALA A 299 12.97 18.98 16.49
C ALA A 299 11.66 19.15 17.28
N GLU A 300 10.51 18.89 16.67
CA GLU A 300 9.20 18.92 17.34
C GLU A 300 9.14 17.95 18.52
N ASN A 301 9.65 16.73 18.34
CA ASN A 301 9.70 15.74 19.42
C ASN A 301 10.68 16.10 20.54
N ALA A 302 11.73 16.88 20.26
CA ALA A 302 12.71 17.31 21.27
C ALA A 302 12.25 18.55 22.05
N LEU A 303 11.60 19.51 21.38
CA LEU A 303 11.27 20.83 21.94
C LEU A 303 9.78 20.97 22.29
N GLY A 304 8.90 20.27 21.57
CA GLY A 304 7.46 20.48 21.58
C GLY A 304 7.00 21.44 20.48
N ALA A 305 5.75 21.27 20.04
CA ALA A 305 5.17 22.03 18.94
C ALA A 305 4.95 23.53 19.23
N THR A 306 4.91 23.92 20.51
CA THR A 306 4.66 25.30 20.96
C THR A 306 5.92 26.03 21.43
N ASP A 307 7.10 25.42 21.29
CA ASP A 307 8.36 26.07 21.65
C ASP A 307 8.75 27.12 20.60
N GLU A 308 9.09 28.33 21.04
CA GLU A 308 9.43 29.47 20.16
C GLU A 308 10.59 29.15 19.20
N ARG A 309 11.56 28.34 19.64
CA ARG A 309 12.69 27.91 18.77
C ARG A 309 12.21 26.98 17.67
N PHE A 310 11.25 26.11 17.97
CA PHE A 310 10.64 25.23 16.98
C PHE A 310 9.77 26.02 15.99
N GLU A 311 8.97 26.97 16.45
CA GLU A 311 8.17 27.83 15.58
C GLU A 311 9.06 28.66 14.62
N ASN A 312 10.17 29.20 15.12
CA ASN A 312 11.16 29.89 14.29
C ASN A 312 11.78 28.97 13.24
N LEU A 313 12.18 27.75 13.63
CA LEU A 313 12.70 26.76 12.69
C LEU A 313 11.65 26.38 11.63
N LEU A 314 10.40 26.19 12.04
CA LEU A 314 9.29 25.86 11.14
C LEU A 314 9.04 27.01 10.13
N ALA A 315 9.15 28.26 10.57
CA ALA A 315 9.02 29.42 9.68
C ALA A 315 10.12 29.47 8.61
N GLU A 316 11.38 29.23 8.98
CA GLU A 316 12.49 29.15 8.02
C GLU A 316 12.35 27.94 7.08
N ALA A 317 11.95 26.78 7.61
CA ALA A 317 11.67 25.59 6.82
C ALA A 317 10.58 25.83 5.77
N ARG A 318 9.51 26.56 6.13
CA ARG A 318 8.45 26.94 5.19
C ARG A 318 8.96 27.83 4.07
N LYS A 319 9.86 28.79 4.36
CA LYS A 319 10.48 29.63 3.31
C LYS A 319 11.30 28.79 2.34
N ASP A 320 12.07 27.83 2.86
CA ASP A 320 12.87 26.91 2.04
C ASP A 320 11.99 26.01 1.16
N MET A 321 10.91 25.45 1.73
CA MET A 321 9.94 24.60 1.02
C MET A 321 9.09 25.33 -0.04
N GLN A 322 9.15 26.67 -0.15
CA GLN A 322 8.52 27.37 -1.27
C GLN A 322 9.21 27.09 -2.61
N ARG A 323 10.50 26.73 -2.58
CA ARG A 323 11.32 26.47 -3.78
C ARG A 323 12.22 25.25 -3.55
N PRO A 324 11.64 24.04 -3.39
CA PRO A 324 12.38 22.84 -3.00
C PRO A 324 13.45 22.43 -4.03
N TRP A 325 13.29 22.79 -5.32
CA TRP A 325 14.29 22.54 -6.37
C TRP A 325 15.57 23.37 -6.23
N LYS A 326 15.57 24.43 -5.41
CA LYS A 326 16.78 25.19 -5.04
C LYS A 326 17.29 24.81 -3.65
N SER A 327 16.47 24.13 -2.86
CA SER A 327 16.78 23.73 -1.50
C SER A 327 17.76 22.55 -1.48
N ARG A 328 18.62 22.53 -0.46
CA ARG A 328 19.42 21.36 -0.08
C ARG A 328 18.92 20.74 1.24
N GLY A 329 17.72 21.12 1.67
CA GLY A 329 17.16 20.94 3.01
C GLY A 329 17.73 21.94 4.02
N LEU A 330 17.22 21.88 5.25
CA LEU A 330 17.72 22.68 6.38
C LEU A 330 19.17 22.29 6.69
N ASP A 331 20.10 23.23 6.51
CA ASP A 331 21.50 23.05 6.88
C ASP A 331 21.72 23.34 8.37
N ARG A 332 22.85 22.87 8.90
CA ARG A 332 23.21 23.02 10.32
C ARG A 332 23.19 24.48 10.75
N ARG A 333 23.66 25.37 9.89
CA ARG A 333 23.72 26.82 10.15
C ARG A 333 22.33 27.41 10.34
N THR A 334 21.39 27.09 9.45
CA THR A 334 20.00 27.55 9.56
C THR A 334 19.37 27.07 10.87
N VAL A 335 19.62 25.82 11.26
CA VAL A 335 19.15 25.29 12.54
C VAL A 335 19.79 26.01 13.74
N GLU A 336 21.11 26.22 13.74
CA GLU A 336 21.81 26.97 14.80
C GLU A 336 21.26 28.39 14.96
N GLU A 337 21.03 29.09 13.84
CA GLU A 337 20.46 30.44 13.82
C GLU A 337 19.02 30.44 14.38
N SER A 338 18.16 29.50 13.98
CA SER A 338 16.79 29.38 14.51
C SER A 338 16.73 28.99 16.00
N MET A 339 17.79 28.37 16.53
CA MET A 339 17.87 27.89 17.91
C MET A 339 18.55 28.89 18.88
N GLY A 340 18.96 30.07 18.40
CA GLY A 340 19.69 31.04 19.23
C GLY A 340 21.12 30.60 19.57
N GLY A 341 21.73 29.76 18.73
CA GLY A 341 23.14 29.38 18.77
C GLY A 341 23.44 28.03 19.43
N THR A 342 22.64 27.55 20.39
CA THR A 342 22.87 26.24 21.03
C THR A 342 21.86 25.21 20.54
N VAL A 343 22.33 24.20 19.82
CA VAL A 343 21.48 23.11 19.30
C VAL A 343 21.49 21.95 20.30
N PRO A 344 20.32 21.48 20.80
CA PRO A 344 20.22 20.28 21.63
C PRO A 344 20.84 19.06 20.94
N SER A 345 21.43 18.15 21.72
CA SER A 345 22.07 16.93 21.21
C SER A 345 21.15 16.08 20.34
N GLU A 346 19.87 16.06 20.66
CA GLU A 346 18.84 15.29 19.95
C GLU A 346 18.62 15.86 18.54
N ILE A 347 18.66 17.18 18.39
CA ILE A 347 18.50 17.88 17.11
C ILE A 347 19.79 17.78 16.28
N ASP A 348 20.96 17.85 16.93
CA ASP A 348 22.24 17.63 16.25
C ASP A 348 22.33 16.21 15.67
N GLN A 349 21.94 15.19 16.45
CA GLN A 349 21.85 13.82 15.95
C GLN A 349 20.82 13.67 14.82
N ALA A 350 19.69 14.39 14.91
CA ALA A 350 18.68 14.42 13.87
C ALA A 350 19.23 14.95 12.54
N LEU A 351 20.02 16.03 12.59
CA LEU A 351 20.69 16.60 11.42
C LEU A 351 21.66 15.60 10.79
N VAL A 352 22.43 14.86 11.61
CA VAL A 352 23.35 13.83 11.12
C VAL A 352 22.60 12.69 10.44
N ILE A 353 21.54 12.17 11.07
CA ILE A 353 20.69 11.11 10.48
C ILE A 353 20.07 11.61 9.17
N SER A 354 19.51 12.82 9.17
CA SER A 354 18.86 13.45 8.02
C SER A 354 19.86 13.78 6.89
N ALA A 355 21.11 14.07 7.20
CA ALA A 355 22.13 14.32 6.18
C ALA A 355 22.48 13.04 5.41
N HIS A 356 22.66 11.92 6.13
CA HIS A 356 23.25 10.71 5.56
C HIS A 356 22.26 9.64 5.11
N VAL A 357 21.11 9.53 5.78
CA VAL A 357 20.14 8.44 5.56
C VAL A 357 19.05 8.87 4.57
N THR A 358 18.80 10.17 4.43
CA THR A 358 17.66 10.72 3.68
C THR A 358 17.62 10.33 2.20
N LYS A 359 18.75 10.21 1.49
CA LYS A 359 18.72 9.81 0.07
C LYS A 359 18.05 8.44 -0.10
N ILE A 360 18.59 7.43 0.60
CA ILE A 360 18.05 6.06 0.52
C ILE A 360 16.71 5.95 1.22
N LEU A 361 16.48 6.70 2.31
CA LEU A 361 15.18 6.72 2.95
C LEU A 361 14.11 7.29 2.01
N SER A 362 14.39 8.40 1.31
CA SER A 362 13.48 9.01 0.34
C SER A 362 13.22 8.08 -0.84
N GLU A 363 14.26 7.47 -1.41
CA GLU A 363 14.14 6.50 -2.52
C GLU A 363 13.38 5.22 -2.09
N GLY A 364 13.76 4.63 -0.95
CA GLY A 364 13.16 3.41 -0.42
C GLY A 364 11.71 3.59 0.04
N THR A 365 11.38 4.74 0.62
CA THR A 365 9.99 5.09 1.00
C THR A 365 9.19 5.69 -0.14
N ARG A 366 9.83 5.96 -1.30
CA ARG A 366 9.25 6.73 -2.42
C ARG A 366 8.65 8.06 -1.97
N GLY A 367 9.30 8.72 -1.01
CA GLY A 367 8.86 10.00 -0.46
C GLY A 367 7.58 9.95 0.37
N ASN A 368 7.14 8.78 0.86
CA ASN A 368 5.93 8.65 1.67
C ASN A 368 6.17 9.12 3.13
N PRO A 369 5.49 10.20 3.59
CA PRO A 369 5.71 10.78 4.93
C PRO A 369 5.46 9.82 6.08
N ARG A 370 4.44 8.97 5.99
CA ARG A 370 4.12 7.98 7.02
C ARG A 370 5.20 6.91 7.11
N GLN A 371 5.70 6.43 5.98
CA GLN A 371 6.77 5.42 5.97
C GLN A 371 8.08 5.96 6.57
N ILE A 372 8.39 7.23 6.32
CA ILE A 372 9.49 7.98 6.94
C ILE A 372 9.29 8.07 8.46
N LYS A 373 8.12 8.52 8.92
CA LYS A 373 7.81 8.62 10.35
C LYS A 373 7.89 7.26 11.06
N ARG A 374 7.35 6.20 10.43
CA ARG A 374 7.48 4.81 10.91
C ARG A 374 8.94 4.36 11.01
N PHE A 375 9.78 4.71 10.05
CA PHE A 375 11.22 4.42 10.12
C PHE A 375 11.85 5.05 11.36
N LEU A 376 11.62 6.35 11.58
CA LEU A 376 12.17 7.08 12.73
C LEU A 376 11.63 6.53 14.06
N ASN A 377 10.34 6.19 14.14
CA ASN A 377 9.75 5.55 15.31
C ASN A 377 10.40 4.21 15.63
N SER A 378 10.58 3.35 14.62
CA SER A 378 11.29 2.07 14.80
C SER A 378 12.73 2.30 15.25
N LEU A 379 13.43 3.31 14.72
CA LEU A 379 14.80 3.64 15.12
C LEU A 379 14.88 4.05 16.59
N MET A 380 13.99 4.94 17.02
CA MET A 380 13.91 5.41 18.41
C MET A 380 13.54 4.27 19.36
N LEU A 381 12.56 3.44 18.99
CA LEU A 381 12.12 2.31 19.81
C LEU A 381 13.24 1.27 19.99
N ARG A 382 13.96 0.93 18.91
CA ARG A 382 15.04 -0.06 18.97
C ARG A 382 16.24 0.42 19.78
N HIS A 383 16.57 1.70 19.69
CA HIS A 383 17.60 2.29 20.56
C HIS A 383 17.18 2.23 22.03
N ALA A 384 15.94 2.60 22.35
CA ALA A 384 15.48 2.54 23.74
C ALA A 384 15.43 1.11 24.28
N ILE A 385 15.08 0.12 23.44
CA ILE A 385 15.20 -1.30 23.81
C ILE A 385 16.65 -1.66 24.16
N ALA A 386 17.63 -1.11 23.45
CA ALA A 386 19.05 -1.32 23.76
C ALA A 386 19.46 -0.68 25.09
N ASP A 387 18.97 0.54 25.35
CA ASP A 387 19.18 1.25 26.62
C ASP A 387 18.63 0.44 27.80
N GLU A 388 17.37 -0.01 27.71
CA GLU A 388 16.71 -0.82 28.75
C GLU A 388 17.37 -2.19 28.96
N ARG A 389 18.04 -2.72 27.92
CA ARG A 389 18.82 -3.96 28.01
C ARG A 389 20.26 -3.75 28.47
N GLY A 390 20.67 -2.50 28.73
CA GLY A 390 21.98 -2.16 29.30
C GLY A 390 23.14 -2.11 28.31
N PHE A 391 22.89 -2.13 27.00
CA PHE A 391 23.93 -2.02 25.96
C PHE A 391 23.68 -0.87 24.98
N GLY A 392 22.82 0.09 25.33
CA GLY A 392 22.53 1.26 24.49
C GLY A 392 23.77 2.10 24.16
N ALA A 393 24.75 2.16 25.05
CA ALA A 393 26.04 2.82 24.81
C ALA A 393 26.85 2.20 23.65
N ASP A 394 26.60 0.93 23.33
CA ASP A 394 27.25 0.22 22.22
C ASP A 394 26.57 0.51 20.87
N ILE A 395 25.39 1.14 20.89
CA ILE A 395 24.60 1.47 19.69
C ILE A 395 24.72 2.96 19.35
N GLN A 396 25.27 3.23 18.18
CA GLN A 396 25.22 4.55 17.57
C GLN A 396 24.01 4.67 16.65
N ARG A 397 23.14 5.66 16.89
CA ARG A 397 21.92 5.90 16.09
C ARG A 397 22.16 5.97 14.57
N PRO A 398 23.20 6.64 14.06
CA PRO A 398 23.46 6.67 12.61
C PRO A 398 23.80 5.30 12.02
N ILE A 399 24.57 4.48 12.75
CA ILE A 399 24.90 3.10 12.35
C ILE A 399 23.64 2.23 12.38
N LEU A 400 22.84 2.33 13.44
CA LEU A 400 21.57 1.63 13.55
C LEU A 400 20.65 2.00 12.39
N ALA A 401 20.50 3.29 12.07
CA ALA A 401 19.70 3.74 10.93
C ALA A 401 20.20 3.15 9.60
N LYS A 402 21.51 3.13 9.35
CA LYS A 402 22.10 2.52 8.15
C LYS A 402 21.75 1.03 8.05
N ILE A 403 21.86 0.27 9.13
CA ILE A 403 21.51 -1.16 9.16
C ILE A 403 20.00 -1.37 8.96
N MET A 404 19.17 -0.53 9.57
CA MET A 404 17.71 -0.57 9.41
C MET A 404 17.24 -0.27 7.98
N LEU A 405 17.98 0.56 7.22
CA LEU A 405 17.71 0.75 5.80
C LEU A 405 17.88 -0.56 5.01
N ALA A 406 18.96 -1.31 5.30
CA ALA A 406 19.20 -2.61 4.68
C ALA A 406 18.08 -3.60 5.04
N GLU A 407 17.75 -3.73 6.33
CA GLU A 407 16.67 -4.61 6.79
C GLU A 407 15.34 -4.34 6.08
N ARG A 408 15.01 -3.06 5.89
CA ARG A 408 13.69 -2.67 5.36
C ARG A 408 13.60 -2.71 3.84
N PHE A 409 14.64 -2.30 3.13
CA PHE A 409 14.59 -2.09 1.68
C PHE A 409 15.39 -3.11 0.88
N TYR A 410 16.28 -3.87 1.53
CA TYR A 410 16.96 -5.01 0.91
C TYR A 410 17.16 -6.16 1.93
N PRO A 411 16.09 -6.90 2.28
CA PRO A 411 16.12 -7.93 3.32
C PRO A 411 17.20 -8.99 3.11
N ASP A 412 17.35 -9.51 1.90
CA ASP A 412 18.36 -10.55 1.60
C ASP A 412 19.79 -10.07 1.88
N PHE A 413 20.10 -8.83 1.51
CA PHE A 413 21.38 -8.19 1.82
C PHE A 413 21.58 -8.04 3.34
N TYR A 414 20.56 -7.61 4.07
CA TYR A 414 20.60 -7.54 5.53
C TYR A 414 20.81 -8.91 6.18
N GLU A 415 20.16 -9.96 5.69
CA GLU A 415 20.33 -11.33 6.22
C GLU A 415 21.77 -11.82 6.04
N GLN A 416 22.39 -11.50 4.92
CA GLN A 416 23.81 -11.80 4.69
C GLN A 416 24.71 -11.02 5.66
N ILE A 417 24.45 -9.73 5.89
CA ILE A 417 25.16 -8.93 6.91
C ILE A 417 25.01 -9.57 8.30
N ALA A 418 23.78 -9.92 8.68
CA ALA A 418 23.48 -10.51 9.98
C ALA A 418 24.18 -11.86 10.18
N ARG A 419 24.18 -12.72 9.15
CA ARG A 419 24.90 -14.00 9.14
C ARG A 419 26.40 -13.81 9.32
N LEU A 420 26.98 -12.89 8.57
CA LEU A 420 28.42 -12.60 8.63
C LEU A 420 28.81 -12.00 9.99
N ALA A 421 27.99 -11.11 10.55
CA ALA A 421 28.21 -10.53 11.88
C ALA A 421 28.14 -11.59 12.98
N ALA A 422 27.17 -12.52 12.91
CA ALA A 422 27.04 -13.61 13.87
C ALA A 422 28.17 -14.65 13.75
N GLY A 423 28.64 -14.92 12.54
CA GLY A 423 29.73 -15.87 12.27
C GLY A 423 31.14 -15.34 12.55
N HIS A 424 31.30 -14.01 12.71
CA HIS A 424 32.61 -13.39 12.96
C HIS A 424 32.92 -13.34 14.47
N PRO A 425 34.12 -13.74 14.94
CA PRO A 425 34.47 -13.76 16.36
C PRO A 425 34.23 -12.43 17.09
N ASP A 426 34.64 -11.33 16.47
CA ASP A 426 34.47 -9.97 16.99
C ASP A 426 33.27 -9.22 16.41
N GLY A 427 32.41 -9.87 15.63
CA GLY A 427 31.26 -9.21 14.99
C GLY A 427 31.61 -8.16 13.94
N LYS A 428 32.81 -8.22 13.35
CA LYS A 428 33.36 -7.23 12.40
C LYS A 428 33.61 -7.85 11.02
N PRO A 429 32.57 -8.10 10.19
CA PRO A 429 32.73 -8.79 8.91
C PRO A 429 33.74 -8.14 7.96
N GLU A 430 34.71 -8.90 7.47
CA GLU A 430 35.68 -8.41 6.48
C GLU A 430 34.99 -8.04 5.15
N ALA A 431 33.97 -8.80 4.75
CA ALA A 431 33.21 -8.55 3.53
C ALA A 431 32.62 -7.12 3.48
N ILE A 432 32.11 -6.61 4.61
CA ILE A 432 31.56 -5.25 4.68
C ILE A 432 32.66 -4.21 4.55
N ARG A 433 33.81 -4.43 5.20
CA ARG A 433 34.98 -3.54 5.05
C ARG A 433 35.45 -3.49 3.59
N GLN A 434 35.54 -4.64 2.94
CA GLN A 434 35.94 -4.74 1.53
C GLN A 434 34.94 -4.01 0.62
N PHE A 435 33.64 -4.22 0.82
CA PHE A 435 32.60 -3.60 0.00
C PHE A 435 32.58 -2.08 0.12
N GLU A 436 32.58 -1.54 1.35
CA GLU A 436 32.60 -0.08 1.57
C GLU A 436 33.90 0.56 1.03
N ALA A 437 35.04 -0.10 1.16
CA ALA A 437 36.32 0.39 0.64
C ALA A 437 36.33 0.44 -0.90
N GLN A 438 35.77 -0.57 -1.56
CA GLN A 438 35.70 -0.64 -3.02
C GLN A 438 34.86 0.51 -3.59
N ILE A 439 33.62 0.66 -3.12
CA ILE A 439 32.69 1.71 -3.59
C ILE A 439 33.28 3.11 -3.38
N ARG A 440 33.95 3.35 -2.24
CA ARG A 440 34.59 4.64 -1.96
C ARG A 440 35.84 4.90 -2.79
N THR A 441 36.55 3.85 -3.19
CA THR A 441 37.69 3.98 -4.10
C THR A 441 37.20 4.30 -5.50
N GLU A 442 36.14 3.65 -5.97
CA GLU A 442 35.49 3.94 -7.26
C GLU A 442 34.97 5.39 -7.32
N ALA A 443 34.27 5.86 -6.29
CA ALA A 443 33.77 7.23 -6.22
C ALA A 443 34.89 8.30 -6.22
N LYS A 444 36.06 8.00 -5.62
CA LYS A 444 37.24 8.90 -5.67
C LYS A 444 37.89 8.95 -7.04
N VAL A 445 37.81 7.88 -7.82
CA VAL A 445 38.35 7.82 -9.19
C VAL A 445 37.44 8.58 -10.15
N GLU A 446 36.10 8.44 -10.02
CA GLU A 446 35.13 9.17 -10.86
C GLU A 446 35.11 10.70 -10.61
N GLN A 447 35.41 11.15 -9.39
CA GLN A 447 35.52 12.59 -9.09
C GLN A 447 36.86 13.21 -9.53
N ALA A 448 37.82 12.38 -9.93
CA ALA A 448 39.17 12.78 -10.32
C ALA A 448 39.41 12.57 -11.83
N ASP A 449 38.51 13.06 -12.68
CA ASP A 449 38.79 13.12 -14.12
C ASP A 449 39.70 14.33 -14.42
N GLY A 450 40.99 14.07 -14.65
CA GLY A 450 41.92 15.09 -15.12
C GLY A 450 43.39 14.72 -15.29
N GLU A 451 43.91 13.66 -14.68
CA GLU A 451 45.31 13.25 -14.94
C GLU A 451 45.46 11.73 -15.02
N GLU A 452 45.77 11.26 -16.23
CA GLU A 452 46.36 9.95 -16.48
C GLU A 452 47.68 9.82 -15.69
N ALA A 453 47.63 9.24 -14.49
CA ALA A 453 48.85 8.80 -13.83
C ALA A 453 48.61 7.61 -12.89
N THR A 454 48.94 6.42 -13.40
CA THR A 454 49.53 5.29 -12.66
C THR A 454 48.64 4.38 -11.79
N THR A 455 47.43 4.03 -12.21
CA THR A 455 46.61 2.95 -11.61
C THR A 455 47.06 1.53 -12.02
N LYS A 456 48.36 1.23 -11.93
CA LYS A 456 48.89 -0.16 -12.01
C LYS A 456 49.69 -0.61 -10.79
N LYS A 457 49.91 0.26 -9.78
CA LYS A 457 50.73 -0.09 -8.60
C LYS A 457 50.01 -0.19 -7.24
N THR A 458 48.70 0.09 -7.16
CA THR A 458 47.94 -0.04 -5.90
C THR A 458 46.93 -1.17 -5.91
N ARG A 459 46.99 -2.09 -6.88
CA ARG A 459 46.17 -3.33 -6.93
C ARG A 459 46.81 -4.49 -6.16
N LYS A 460 47.62 -4.19 -5.13
CA LYS A 460 48.52 -5.14 -4.47
C LYS A 460 48.35 -5.19 -2.95
N VAL A 461 47.09 -5.23 -2.48
CA VAL A 461 46.69 -5.89 -1.23
C VAL A 461 45.28 -6.45 -1.43
N MET A 462 45.11 -7.42 -2.32
CA MET A 462 43.84 -8.17 -2.37
C MET A 462 44.00 -9.42 -1.52
N GLN A 463 43.52 -9.34 -0.28
CA GLN A 463 42.86 -10.51 0.31
C GLN A 463 41.79 -10.99 -0.69
N ALA A 464 41.55 -12.30 -0.78
CA ALA A 464 40.49 -12.83 -1.63
C ALA A 464 39.19 -12.08 -1.34
N ILE A 465 38.60 -11.46 -2.36
CA ILE A 465 37.33 -10.74 -2.24
C ILE A 465 36.30 -11.77 -1.79
N ALA A 466 35.59 -11.48 -0.70
CA ALA A 466 34.54 -12.36 -0.21
C ALA A 466 33.47 -12.53 -1.31
N PRO A 467 32.95 -13.76 -1.53
CA PRO A 467 32.01 -14.04 -2.61
C PRO A 467 30.74 -13.16 -2.55
N GLU A 468 30.29 -12.83 -1.33
CA GLU A 468 29.16 -11.93 -1.10
C GLU A 468 29.37 -10.53 -1.71
N VAL A 469 30.60 -9.99 -1.65
CA VAL A 469 30.92 -8.65 -2.17
C VAL A 469 30.69 -8.57 -3.69
N THR A 470 31.00 -9.67 -4.40
CA THR A 470 30.80 -9.75 -5.86
C THR A 470 29.31 -9.78 -6.23
N GLU A 471 28.46 -10.31 -5.36
CA GLU A 471 27.01 -10.28 -5.51
C GLU A 471 26.46 -8.88 -5.24
N TRP A 472 26.87 -8.25 -4.14
CA TRP A 472 26.40 -6.92 -3.74
C TRP A 472 26.77 -5.84 -4.76
N GLU A 473 27.94 -5.96 -5.39
CA GLU A 473 28.38 -5.04 -6.44
C GLU A 473 27.47 -5.03 -7.67
N LYS A 474 26.66 -6.08 -7.90
CA LYS A 474 25.72 -6.11 -9.03
C LYS A 474 24.47 -5.27 -8.78
N HIS A 475 24.19 -4.92 -7.52
CA HIS A 475 22.98 -4.23 -7.12
C HIS A 475 23.25 -2.76 -6.82
N GLN A 476 22.69 -1.86 -7.64
CA GLN A 476 22.87 -0.41 -7.49
C GLN A 476 22.47 0.10 -6.09
N TRP A 477 21.37 -0.40 -5.54
CA TRP A 477 20.91 -0.02 -4.20
C TRP A 477 21.96 -0.34 -3.11
N ALA A 478 22.63 -1.51 -3.20
CA ALA A 478 23.67 -1.88 -2.25
C ALA A 478 24.91 -0.99 -2.36
N LYS A 479 25.25 -0.53 -3.57
CA LYS A 479 26.31 0.47 -3.79
C LYS A 479 25.97 1.80 -3.14
N ASP A 480 24.77 2.31 -3.40
CA ASP A 480 24.27 3.55 -2.79
C ASP A 480 24.28 3.43 -1.26
N TRP A 481 23.90 2.28 -0.70
CA TRP A 481 23.95 2.00 0.73
C TRP A 481 25.38 1.98 1.28
N ALA A 482 26.33 1.37 0.59
CA ALA A 482 27.73 1.34 1.01
C ALA A 482 28.37 2.74 1.01
N ALA A 483 27.89 3.64 0.15
CA ALA A 483 28.32 5.03 0.08
C ALA A 483 27.82 5.91 1.26
N ILE A 484 26.81 5.46 2.02
CA ILE A 484 26.30 6.19 3.19
C ILE A 484 27.35 6.26 4.31
N GLU A 485 27.41 7.41 5.00
CA GLU A 485 28.12 7.57 6.27
C GLU A 485 27.19 7.29 7.48
N PRO A 486 27.72 6.78 8.60
CA PRO A 486 29.10 6.34 8.81
C PRO A 486 29.42 4.98 8.14
N VAL A 487 30.71 4.72 7.92
CA VAL A 487 31.21 3.37 7.56
C VAL A 487 30.97 2.36 8.69
N LEU A 488 30.68 1.13 8.31
CA LEU A 488 30.54 -0.01 9.23
C LEU A 488 31.86 -0.77 9.43
N ALA A 489 32.87 -0.48 8.61
CA ALA A 489 34.22 -1.03 8.74
C ALA A 489 34.77 -0.93 10.18
N GLY A 490 35.00 -2.10 10.81
CA GLY A 490 35.59 -2.19 12.14
C GLY A 490 34.63 -2.04 13.32
N VAL A 491 33.34 -1.83 13.05
CA VAL A 491 32.26 -1.77 14.05
C VAL A 491 31.78 -3.19 14.37
N ASP A 492 31.57 -3.49 15.66
CA ASP A 492 30.90 -4.74 16.06
C ASP A 492 29.41 -4.63 15.74
N LEU A 493 28.95 -5.40 14.75
CA LEU A 493 27.59 -5.35 14.25
C LEU A 493 26.59 -6.19 15.05
N ARG A 494 27.06 -7.03 15.99
CA ARG A 494 26.20 -7.94 16.76
C ARG A 494 25.13 -7.23 17.59
N PRO A 495 25.43 -6.13 18.34
CA PRO A 495 24.42 -5.39 19.09
C PRO A 495 23.32 -4.81 18.19
N TYR A 496 23.70 -4.34 16.99
CA TYR A 496 22.77 -3.78 16.02
C TYR A 496 21.85 -4.86 15.44
N VAL A 497 22.41 -5.97 14.95
CA VAL A 497 21.66 -7.12 14.43
C VAL A 497 20.69 -7.66 15.47
N PHE A 498 21.07 -7.63 16.74
CA PHE A 498 20.23 -8.08 17.84
C PHE A 498 18.98 -7.19 18.05
N VAL A 499 19.10 -5.86 17.94
CA VAL A 499 17.96 -4.94 18.11
C VAL A 499 17.13 -4.74 16.84
N THR A 500 17.69 -5.01 15.67
CA THR A 500 16.98 -4.93 14.38
C THR A 500 16.28 -6.22 13.98
N ARG A 501 16.37 -7.29 14.77
CA ARG A 501 15.61 -8.53 14.55
C ARG A 501 14.11 -8.34 14.90
N ASP A 502 13.37 -7.67 14.03
CA ASP A 502 11.93 -7.41 14.18
C ASP A 502 11.08 -8.60 13.74
N LYS A 503 11.57 -9.32 12.72
CA LYS A 503 11.11 -10.66 12.39
C LYS A 503 12.23 -11.59 12.80
N ARG A 504 11.89 -12.76 13.35
CA ARG A 504 12.79 -13.89 13.14
C ARG A 504 12.94 -14.00 11.63
N SER A 505 14.06 -13.48 11.11
CA SER A 505 14.67 -14.06 9.92
C SER A 505 14.55 -15.56 10.11
N SER A 506 14.09 -16.23 9.07
CA SER A 506 13.83 -17.67 8.92
C SER A 506 15.02 -18.57 9.30
N LEU A 507 16.04 -18.01 9.94
CA LEU A 507 17.25 -18.61 10.47
C LEU A 507 17.56 -18.02 11.87
N GLY A 508 16.94 -18.60 12.89
CA GLY A 508 17.26 -18.29 14.29
C GLY A 508 16.21 -18.72 15.29
N GLY A 509 16.04 -20.03 15.46
CA GLY A 509 15.61 -20.69 16.71
C GLY A 509 14.37 -20.15 17.43
N SER A 510 13.31 -20.95 17.39
CA SER A 510 12.23 -21.09 18.38
C SER A 510 11.39 -19.85 18.67
N VAL A 511 10.12 -19.83 18.20
CA VAL A 511 8.88 -19.15 18.69
C VAL A 511 8.07 -18.43 17.58
N ALA A 512 8.05 -18.91 16.33
CA ALA A 512 6.92 -18.59 15.44
C ALA A 512 6.05 -19.86 15.36
N VAL A 513 4.90 -19.77 16.05
CA VAL A 513 3.78 -20.73 16.06
C VAL A 513 4.19 -22.18 16.35
N SER A 514 4.11 -22.59 17.62
CA SER A 514 4.41 -23.96 18.06
C SER A 514 3.73 -25.05 17.23
N HIS A 515 2.57 -24.77 16.62
CA HIS A 515 1.90 -25.74 15.74
C HIS A 515 2.50 -25.82 14.33
N LEU A 516 3.00 -24.73 13.74
CA LEU A 516 3.60 -24.76 12.40
C LEU A 516 4.94 -25.47 12.45
N GLU A 517 5.72 -25.25 13.51
CA GLU A 517 6.97 -25.96 13.75
C GLU A 517 6.74 -27.47 13.89
N GLU A 518 5.68 -27.89 14.59
CA GLU A 518 5.31 -29.31 14.69
C GLU A 518 4.96 -29.91 13.31
N ILE A 519 4.24 -29.15 12.48
CA ILE A 519 3.92 -29.56 11.10
C ILE A 519 5.19 -29.64 10.25
N VAL A 520 6.09 -28.66 10.35
CA VAL A 520 7.38 -28.65 9.64
C VAL A 520 8.24 -29.86 10.06
N GLU A 521 8.34 -30.17 11.34
CA GLU A 521 9.06 -31.37 11.83
C GLU A 521 8.45 -32.67 11.29
N LYS A 522 7.11 -32.80 11.28
CA LYS A 522 6.43 -33.95 10.68
C LYS A 522 6.70 -34.07 9.18
N LEU A 523 6.72 -32.94 8.46
CA LEU A 523 6.97 -32.90 7.02
C LEU A 523 8.45 -33.12 6.64
N MET A 524 9.38 -32.77 7.53
CA MET A 524 10.80 -33.11 7.42
C MET A 524 11.09 -34.56 7.86
N GLY A 525 10.12 -35.25 8.46
CA GLY A 525 10.22 -36.62 8.92
C GLY A 525 10.15 -37.67 7.81
N PRO A 526 10.22 -38.97 8.16
CA PRO A 526 10.00 -40.06 7.22
C PRO A 526 8.59 -40.03 6.61
N LEU A 527 8.41 -40.67 5.44
CA LEU A 527 7.14 -40.73 4.70
C LEU A 527 5.90 -41.06 5.54
N ILE A 528 6.04 -41.86 6.59
CA ILE A 528 4.93 -42.21 7.51
C ILE A 528 4.43 -40.97 8.27
N MET A 529 5.35 -40.11 8.74
CA MET A 529 5.01 -38.86 9.44
C MET A 529 4.41 -37.83 8.47
N VAL A 530 4.97 -37.71 7.27
CA VAL A 530 4.44 -36.84 6.20
C VAL A 530 2.99 -37.21 5.88
N ARG A 531 2.69 -38.52 5.76
CA ARG A 531 1.32 -38.99 5.51
C ARG A 531 0.38 -38.67 6.65
N ALA A 532 0.82 -38.86 7.90
CA ALA A 532 0.04 -38.55 9.10
C ALA A 532 -0.33 -37.05 9.20
N ALA A 533 0.52 -36.16 8.67
CA ALA A 533 0.27 -34.72 8.68
C ALA A 533 -0.84 -34.27 7.69
N SER A 534 -1.34 -35.13 6.78
CA SER A 534 -2.28 -34.72 5.72
C SER A 534 -3.53 -33.98 6.23
N GLY A 535 -4.07 -34.39 7.38
CA GLY A 535 -5.25 -33.74 7.98
C GLY A 535 -4.95 -32.37 8.62
N GLU A 536 -3.70 -32.11 8.99
CA GLU A 536 -3.22 -30.82 9.51
C GLU A 536 -2.93 -29.85 8.35
N LEU A 537 -2.39 -30.36 7.23
CA LEU A 537 -2.11 -29.54 6.05
C LEU A 537 -3.37 -28.87 5.51
N GLY A 538 -4.49 -29.57 5.41
CA GLY A 538 -5.75 -29.00 4.91
C GLY A 538 -6.36 -27.92 5.81
N LYS A 539 -5.87 -27.76 7.05
CA LYS A 539 -6.33 -26.74 7.99
C LYS A 539 -5.51 -25.45 7.95
N LEU A 540 -4.39 -25.44 7.23
CA LEU A 540 -3.57 -24.25 7.06
C LEU A 540 -4.35 -23.20 6.26
N THR A 541 -4.35 -21.95 6.72
CA THR A 541 -5.10 -20.84 6.10
C THR A 541 -4.25 -19.59 5.97
N GLY A 542 -4.66 -18.66 5.10
CA GLY A 542 -3.94 -17.41 4.89
C GLY A 542 -2.50 -17.64 4.40
N ALA A 543 -1.53 -17.07 5.12
CA ALA A 543 -0.10 -17.15 4.77
C ALA A 543 0.59 -18.41 5.30
N GLU A 544 -0.06 -19.21 6.16
CA GLU A 544 0.56 -20.37 6.82
C GLU A 544 1.13 -21.43 5.85
N PRO A 545 0.46 -21.78 4.72
CA PRO A 545 1.03 -22.72 3.76
C PRO A 545 2.36 -22.22 3.15
N GLU A 546 2.47 -20.91 2.91
CA GLU A 546 3.69 -20.31 2.37
C GLU A 546 4.82 -20.30 3.41
N GLU A 547 4.50 -20.03 4.67
CA GLU A 547 5.47 -20.07 5.77
C GLU A 547 6.05 -21.48 5.98
N VAL A 548 5.20 -22.51 5.97
CA VAL A 548 5.62 -23.92 6.07
C VAL A 548 6.48 -24.31 4.86
N PHE A 549 6.10 -23.86 3.66
CA PHE A 549 6.85 -24.13 2.43
C PHE A 549 8.27 -23.55 2.51
N GLU A 550 8.41 -22.28 2.88
CA GLU A 550 9.72 -21.63 2.99
C GLU A 550 10.58 -22.19 4.12
N ALA A 551 9.98 -22.59 5.25
CA ALA A 551 10.69 -23.24 6.33
C ALA A 551 11.32 -24.58 5.89
N ILE A 552 10.56 -25.41 5.17
CA ILE A 552 11.05 -26.69 4.64
C ILE A 552 12.11 -26.47 3.55
N ARG A 553 11.84 -25.55 2.61
CA ARG A 553 12.78 -25.18 1.54
C ARG A 553 14.13 -24.73 2.11
N SER A 554 14.10 -23.82 3.09
CA SER A 554 15.31 -23.31 3.74
C SER A 554 16.11 -24.43 4.39
N ARG A 555 15.46 -25.36 5.10
CA ARG A 555 16.13 -26.52 5.71
C ARG A 555 16.73 -27.48 4.68
N ILE A 556 16.05 -27.71 3.55
CA ILE A 556 16.58 -28.52 2.46
C ILE A 556 17.85 -27.90 1.89
N PHE A 557 17.88 -26.59 1.66
CA PHE A 557 19.07 -25.91 1.14
C PHE A 557 20.21 -25.76 2.16
N GLN A 558 19.93 -25.90 3.45
CA GLN A 558 20.94 -26.00 4.49
C GLN A 558 21.62 -27.38 4.55
N GLU A 559 21.02 -28.44 3.97
CA GLU A 559 21.67 -29.74 3.89
C GLU A 559 22.78 -29.73 2.81
N ASP A 560 24.02 -30.04 3.18
CA ASP A 560 25.20 -29.98 2.30
C ASP A 560 25.19 -31.01 1.13
N SER A 561 24.19 -31.90 1.03
CA SER A 561 24.20 -33.01 0.08
C SER A 561 22.86 -33.32 -0.58
N PHE A 562 22.76 -32.99 -1.86
CA PHE A 562 21.66 -33.37 -2.76
C PHE A 562 21.84 -34.73 -3.46
N THR A 563 22.89 -35.47 -3.11
CA THR A 563 23.22 -36.77 -3.74
C THR A 563 22.21 -37.87 -3.41
N ARG A 564 21.52 -37.75 -2.27
CA ARG A 564 20.35 -38.53 -1.87
C ARG A 564 19.17 -37.57 -1.76
N LYS A 565 17.95 -38.12 -1.79
CA LYS A 565 16.73 -37.32 -1.60
C LYS A 565 16.77 -36.66 -0.21
N PRO A 566 16.82 -35.32 -0.11
CA PRO A 566 16.81 -34.63 1.16
C PRO A 566 15.53 -34.90 1.96
N LYS A 567 15.64 -34.77 3.28
CA LYS A 567 14.45 -34.75 4.14
C LYS A 567 13.60 -33.53 3.79
N GLY A 568 12.28 -33.69 3.78
CA GLY A 568 11.35 -32.60 3.42
C GLY A 568 10.91 -32.55 1.97
N ILE A 569 11.58 -33.23 1.02
CA ILE A 569 11.12 -33.29 -0.39
C ILE A 569 9.71 -33.88 -0.49
N ASP A 570 9.47 -35.00 0.20
CA ASP A 570 8.14 -35.61 0.28
C ASP A 570 7.13 -34.70 1.00
N GLY A 571 7.61 -33.92 1.98
CA GLY A 571 6.81 -32.93 2.69
C GLY A 571 6.36 -31.79 1.78
N LEU A 572 7.25 -31.24 0.96
CA LEU A 572 6.93 -30.19 -0.03
C LEU A 572 5.92 -30.70 -1.06
N ALA A 573 6.15 -31.89 -1.62
CA ALA A 573 5.22 -32.50 -2.57
C ALA A 573 3.82 -32.62 -1.95
N ARG A 574 3.75 -33.11 -0.72
CA ARG A 574 2.46 -33.29 -0.02
C ARG A 574 1.78 -31.97 0.36
N LEU A 575 2.55 -30.96 0.75
CA LEU A 575 2.04 -29.63 1.05
C LEU A 575 1.42 -28.98 -0.20
N VAL A 576 2.08 -29.09 -1.35
CA VAL A 576 1.60 -28.54 -2.63
C VAL A 576 0.38 -29.30 -3.16
N GLU A 577 0.32 -30.62 -2.93
CA GLU A 577 -0.90 -31.41 -3.20
C GLU A 577 -2.10 -30.93 -2.38
N ALA A 578 -1.89 -30.53 -1.12
CA ALA A 578 -2.94 -29.97 -0.27
C ALA A 578 -3.26 -28.50 -0.61
N HIS A 579 -2.27 -27.74 -1.09
CA HIS A 579 -2.34 -26.31 -1.39
C HIS A 579 -1.85 -26.00 -2.81
N PRO A 580 -2.69 -26.18 -3.84
CA PRO A 580 -2.31 -26.02 -5.24
C PRO A 580 -1.73 -24.64 -5.62
N GLN A 581 -2.06 -23.58 -4.87
CA GLN A 581 -1.51 -22.24 -5.06
C GLN A 581 0.02 -22.19 -4.92
N LEU A 582 0.64 -23.17 -4.25
CA LEU A 582 2.09 -23.26 -4.08
C LEU A 582 2.82 -23.88 -5.28
N GLN A 583 2.11 -24.33 -6.32
CA GLN A 583 2.73 -24.94 -7.52
C GLN A 583 3.78 -24.03 -8.17
N ARG A 584 3.55 -22.71 -8.22
CA ARG A 584 4.56 -21.78 -8.76
C ARG A 584 5.85 -21.79 -7.95
N ARG A 585 5.75 -21.70 -6.62
CA ARG A 585 6.91 -21.73 -5.72
C ARG A 585 7.64 -23.07 -5.77
N LEU A 586 6.92 -24.18 -5.90
CA LEU A 586 7.52 -25.50 -6.09
C LEU A 586 8.32 -25.56 -7.39
N LEU A 587 7.77 -25.01 -8.48
CA LEU A 587 8.46 -24.98 -9.76
C LEU A 587 9.74 -24.12 -9.70
N ASP A 588 9.68 -22.97 -9.03
CA ASP A 588 10.85 -22.11 -8.82
C ASP A 588 11.90 -22.80 -7.94
N PHE A 589 11.50 -23.49 -6.86
CA PHE A 589 12.38 -24.35 -6.06
C PHE A 589 13.06 -25.43 -6.90
N VAL A 590 12.31 -26.13 -7.76
CA VAL A 590 12.85 -27.17 -8.63
C VAL A 590 13.89 -26.61 -9.61
N ARG A 591 13.68 -25.39 -10.12
CA ARG A 591 14.63 -24.69 -11.01
C ARG A 591 15.92 -24.28 -10.30
N GLU A 592 15.85 -23.98 -9.01
CA GLU A 592 17.01 -23.59 -8.18
C GLU A 592 17.89 -24.78 -7.75
N LEU A 593 17.41 -26.02 -7.90
CA LEU A 593 18.17 -27.19 -7.49
C LEU A 593 19.49 -27.30 -8.27
N PRO A 594 20.64 -27.53 -7.60
CA PRO A 594 21.94 -27.61 -8.26
C PRO A 594 22.02 -28.86 -9.15
N THR A 595 21.87 -28.66 -10.46
CA THR A 595 21.79 -29.72 -11.49
C THR A 595 23.00 -30.65 -11.50
N ASN A 596 24.17 -30.17 -11.09
CA ASN A 596 25.40 -30.97 -10.95
C ASN A 596 25.43 -31.87 -9.70
N LYS A 597 24.65 -31.57 -8.66
CA LYS A 597 24.64 -32.29 -7.37
C LYS A 597 23.43 -33.22 -7.18
N ILE A 598 22.28 -32.92 -7.81
CA ILE A 598 21.07 -33.75 -7.72
C ILE A 598 21.20 -35.08 -8.46
N ARG A 599 20.33 -36.06 -8.16
CA ARG A 599 20.32 -37.40 -8.76
C ARG A 599 18.89 -37.77 -9.22
N ALA A 600 18.66 -39.04 -9.52
CA ALA A 600 17.40 -39.54 -10.10
C ALA A 600 16.13 -39.15 -9.30
N TRP A 601 16.24 -38.97 -7.98
CA TRP A 601 15.11 -38.58 -7.13
C TRP A 601 14.47 -37.25 -7.57
N ALA A 602 15.24 -36.30 -8.09
CA ALA A 602 14.76 -34.97 -8.42
C ALA A 602 13.80 -34.99 -9.63
N ALA A 603 13.98 -35.93 -10.56
CA ALA A 603 13.09 -36.07 -11.72
C ALA A 603 11.77 -36.76 -11.37
N SER A 604 11.74 -37.63 -10.35
CA SER A 604 10.57 -38.45 -10.02
C SER A 604 9.71 -37.94 -8.87
N SER A 605 10.19 -37.00 -8.07
CA SER A 605 9.51 -36.60 -6.81
C SER A 605 8.32 -35.65 -7.00
N TRP A 606 8.11 -35.10 -8.20
CA TRP A 606 7.18 -33.97 -8.43
C TRP A 606 6.08 -34.25 -9.45
N THR A 607 6.06 -35.46 -10.04
CA THR A 607 5.21 -35.78 -11.20
C THR A 607 3.71 -35.68 -10.92
N THR A 608 3.29 -35.72 -9.65
CA THR A 608 1.89 -35.57 -9.23
C THR A 608 1.54 -34.17 -8.72
N CYS A 609 2.53 -33.27 -8.59
CA CYS A 609 2.36 -31.98 -7.93
C CYS A 609 1.87 -30.87 -8.86
N PHE A 610 2.13 -30.98 -10.16
CA PHE A 610 1.83 -29.94 -11.14
C PHE A 610 0.58 -30.28 -11.96
N LYS A 611 -0.24 -29.26 -12.26
CA LYS A 611 -1.45 -29.37 -13.10
C LYS A 611 -1.44 -28.29 -14.19
N ASP A 612 -2.14 -28.56 -15.29
CA ASP A 612 -2.39 -27.62 -16.38
C ASP A 612 -1.10 -26.93 -16.91
N ALA A 613 -1.04 -25.60 -16.83
CA ALA A 613 0.09 -24.80 -17.29
C ALA A 613 1.40 -25.12 -16.55
N PHE A 614 1.33 -25.45 -15.25
CA PHE A 614 2.52 -25.76 -14.46
C PHE A 614 3.13 -27.12 -14.82
N ASP A 615 2.31 -28.09 -15.24
CA ASP A 615 2.83 -29.36 -15.77
C ASP A 615 3.63 -29.10 -17.04
N THR A 616 3.09 -28.29 -17.95
CA THR A 616 3.81 -27.88 -19.18
C THR A 616 5.15 -27.21 -18.87
N GLU A 617 5.20 -26.31 -17.88
CA GLU A 617 6.46 -25.68 -17.46
C GLU A 617 7.43 -26.66 -16.80
N PHE A 618 6.95 -27.61 -16.00
CA PHE A 618 7.79 -28.65 -15.41
C PHE A 618 8.37 -29.60 -16.47
N GLN A 619 7.60 -29.93 -17.51
CA GLN A 619 8.09 -30.69 -18.67
C GLN A 619 9.24 -29.97 -19.41
N VAL A 620 9.26 -28.64 -19.41
CA VAL A 620 10.38 -27.86 -19.97
C VAL A 620 11.63 -28.03 -19.11
N VAL A 621 11.49 -28.01 -17.77
CA VAL A 621 12.60 -28.27 -16.84
C VAL A 621 13.15 -29.69 -17.02
N LEU A 622 12.28 -30.69 -17.11
CA LEU A 622 12.67 -32.09 -17.36
C LEU A 622 13.40 -32.26 -18.70
N ARG A 623 12.95 -31.59 -19.77
CA ARG A 623 13.64 -31.59 -21.06
C ARG A 623 15.04 -30.99 -20.95
N GLY A 624 15.19 -29.85 -20.26
CA GLY A 624 16.51 -29.26 -19.98
C GLY A 624 17.44 -30.22 -19.22
N TRP A 625 16.90 -30.96 -18.25
CA TRP A 625 17.67 -31.99 -17.53
C TRP A 625 17.99 -33.23 -18.36
N ALA A 626 17.19 -33.56 -19.38
CA ALA A 626 17.40 -34.68 -20.29
C ALA A 626 18.43 -34.39 -21.41
N GLU A 627 18.62 -33.11 -21.75
CA GLU A 627 19.54 -32.64 -22.80
C GLU A 627 20.95 -32.34 -22.28
N GLN A 628 21.11 -32.03 -20.99
CA GLN A 628 22.43 -31.77 -20.39
C GLN A 628 23.31 -33.04 -20.32
N THR A 629 24.63 -32.85 -20.37
CA THR A 629 25.65 -33.92 -20.38
C THR A 629 26.53 -33.96 -19.12
N GLU A 630 26.40 -32.99 -18.22
CA GLU A 630 27.23 -32.85 -17.00
C GLU A 630 26.86 -33.85 -15.90
N ASN A 631 25.61 -34.31 -15.87
CA ASN A 631 25.08 -35.24 -14.87
C ASN A 631 24.29 -36.36 -15.55
N THR A 632 24.99 -37.42 -15.94
CA THR A 632 24.43 -38.59 -16.66
C THR A 632 23.34 -39.32 -15.88
N THR A 633 23.39 -39.30 -14.55
CA THR A 633 22.37 -39.94 -13.70
C THR A 633 21.05 -39.17 -13.73
N LEU A 634 21.10 -37.84 -13.61
CA LEU A 634 19.92 -36.98 -13.75
C LEU A 634 19.37 -37.05 -15.17
N GLN A 635 20.25 -37.03 -16.17
CA GLN A 635 19.89 -37.11 -17.59
C GLN A 635 19.07 -38.36 -17.89
N THR A 636 19.58 -39.53 -17.48
CA THR A 636 18.91 -40.82 -17.70
C THR A 636 17.55 -40.89 -17.00
N ALA A 637 17.47 -40.36 -15.77
CA ALA A 637 16.23 -40.31 -15.01
C ALA A 637 15.18 -39.40 -15.67
N ALA A 638 15.56 -38.20 -16.11
CA ALA A 638 14.67 -37.26 -16.79
C ALA A 638 14.16 -37.84 -18.13
N GLN A 639 15.04 -38.47 -18.93
CA GLN A 639 14.64 -39.18 -20.15
C GLN A 639 13.66 -40.33 -19.87
N GLY A 640 13.85 -41.05 -18.76
CA GLY A 640 12.93 -42.12 -18.33
C GLY A 640 11.53 -41.60 -18.00
N ILE A 641 11.44 -40.49 -17.25
CA ILE A 641 10.15 -39.88 -16.89
C ILE A 641 9.44 -39.32 -18.14
N LEU A 642 10.16 -38.63 -19.03
CA LEU A 642 9.60 -38.11 -20.29
C LEU A 642 9.04 -39.22 -21.19
N LYS A 643 9.70 -40.39 -21.23
CA LYS A 643 9.22 -41.56 -21.98
C LYS A 643 7.95 -42.17 -21.38
N LEU A 644 7.85 -42.23 -20.05
CA LEU A 644 6.68 -42.76 -19.35
C LEU A 644 5.44 -41.87 -19.52
N GLN A 645 5.62 -40.54 -19.56
CA GLN A 645 4.53 -39.58 -19.74
C GLN A 645 4.08 -39.46 -21.20
N GLY A 646 4.93 -39.79 -22.18
CA GLY A 646 4.58 -39.83 -23.60
C GLY A 646 3.94 -41.14 -24.09
N GLN A 647 3.81 -42.15 -23.22
CA GLN A 647 3.17 -43.45 -23.53
C GLN A 647 1.78 -43.62 -22.88
N GLY A 648 1.26 -42.58 -22.24
CA GLY A 648 -0.04 -42.57 -21.53
C GLY A 648 -1.18 -41.98 -22.34
#